data_AF-A0A8X8K0Q0-F1
#
_entry.id   AF-A0A8X8K0Q0-F1
#
_cell.length_a   1.000
_cell.length_b   1.000
_cell.length_c   1.000
_cell.angle_alpha   90.00
_cell.angle_beta   90.00
_cell.angle_gamma   90.00
#
_symmetry.space_group_name_H-M   'P 1'
#
loop_
_entity.id
_entity.type
_entity.pdbx_description
1 polymer ?
#
loop_
_entity_poly.entity_id
_entity_poly.type
_entity_poly.pdbx_seq_one_letter_code
_entity_poly.pdbx_strand_id
1 'polypeptide(L)'
;MPVSSPVDRWIVLKFGGTSVSRRHRWDTIGKLAKKRAEETGSRVLVVVSALSGVTNELTAIADGAADSRERVAALVERHQAFLDELELPRAVLAERLAALQALLDDARGAGRTLDWQAEVLGQGELLSSSIGAAYLHQNGLDMGWMDARQWLDALPPLPNQSPWSQRLSVNCQWKSDDAWAQRFRAQPTRLLITQGFIARHADGGTAILGRGGSDTSAAYFGALLGASRVEIWTDVPGMFSANPKDVPDARLLTRLDYYEAQEIATTGAKVLHPRSIKPCRDAGVPMAILDTERPELPGTSIDGSAAPVPGVKAISRRNGIVLVSMEGIGMWQQVGFLADVFGLFKKHGLSVDLIGSAETNVTVSLDPSENLVNTDVLSALSADLSQICKVKIIVPCAAITLVGRGMRSLLHKLSDVWATFGRERVHMISQSSNDLNLTFVIDEADADGLLPILHAELIDSGAMPVEETAVFGPRWREIAGTVRPRGTPWWRGQRAHLLQLAEAGTPRYVYHLPTVRARARALAAITPIDQRYYAIKANSHPAILETLEAEGFGLECVSHGELKHVFNVLPGLSPRRVLFTPSFCPREEFEAAFALGVTVTVDNVEALQRWPDLFRNRELWLRVDLGRGEGHHAKVRTGGKESKFGLPMARVDEFVRVATELGTTIVGLHAHLGSGVETAQHWRLMCDELAGFARRIGTVQTIDIGGGMPIPYSEEDEPFDLEAWAEGLAEVKAVHPAFRLAIEPGRYLVAESGVLLTRCTQVVEKEGVRRVGLDAGMNTLIRPALYDAWHDIENLSRQGGYAEAAFDVVGPICESSDVFGKRRKLPATTAPDDVMVVADAGAYGYVMASTYNQRAMPREDILE
;
A
#
# COMPACT_ATOMS: atom_id res chain seq x y z
N MET A 1 -3.96 -11.05 -41.76
CA MET A 1 -2.52 -10.94 -42.07
C MET A 1 -1.97 -12.35 -42.26
N PRO A 2 -1.11 -12.62 -43.25
CA PRO A 2 -0.49 -13.94 -43.36
C PRO A 2 0.41 -14.14 -42.13
N VAL A 3 0.21 -15.25 -41.44
CA VAL A 3 0.97 -15.62 -40.24
C VAL A 3 2.42 -15.85 -40.68
N SER A 4 3.33 -14.95 -40.30
CA SER A 4 4.76 -15.14 -40.58
C SER A 4 5.25 -16.43 -39.92
N SER A 5 6.15 -17.13 -40.60
CA SER A 5 6.87 -18.28 -40.04
C SER A 5 7.48 -17.92 -38.68
N PRO A 6 7.48 -18.83 -37.67
CA PRO A 6 8.02 -18.55 -36.33
C PRO A 6 9.47 -18.05 -36.34
N VAL A 7 10.24 -18.35 -37.40
CA VAL A 7 11.64 -17.96 -37.59
C VAL A 7 11.84 -16.45 -37.81
N ASP A 8 10.78 -15.71 -38.18
CA ASP A 8 10.84 -14.27 -38.51
C ASP A 8 10.27 -13.35 -37.43
N ARG A 9 9.88 -13.88 -36.26
CA ARG A 9 9.35 -13.07 -35.15
C ARG A 9 10.48 -12.44 -34.33
N TRP A 10 10.27 -11.21 -33.85
CA TRP A 10 11.19 -10.51 -32.98
C TRP A 10 10.67 -10.44 -31.54
N ILE A 11 11.59 -10.42 -30.58
CA ILE A 11 11.36 -10.02 -29.19
C ILE A 11 12.30 -8.85 -28.91
N VAL A 12 11.78 -7.76 -28.33
CA VAL A 12 12.60 -6.61 -27.96
C VAL A 12 12.81 -6.63 -26.44
N LEU A 13 14.06 -6.59 -25.99
CA LEU A 13 14.44 -6.55 -24.57
C LEU A 13 15.10 -5.22 -24.27
N LYS A 14 14.55 -4.43 -23.35
CA LYS A 14 15.15 -3.18 -22.91
C LYS A 14 15.76 -3.33 -21.54
N PHE A 15 16.99 -2.84 -21.36
CA PHE A 15 17.68 -2.79 -20.07
C PHE A 15 18.02 -1.34 -19.69
N GLY A 16 17.65 -0.95 -18.47
CA GLY A 16 17.96 0.37 -17.90
C GLY A 16 19.44 0.51 -17.50
N GLY A 17 19.83 1.72 -17.09
CA GLY A 17 21.23 2.03 -16.77
C GLY A 17 21.81 1.21 -15.62
N THR A 18 21.02 0.92 -14.60
CA THR A 18 21.41 0.03 -13.49
C THR A 18 21.69 -1.40 -13.99
N SER A 19 20.88 -1.90 -14.92
CA SER A 19 21.02 -3.23 -15.52
C SER A 19 22.23 -3.39 -16.45
N VAL A 20 22.90 -2.31 -16.86
CA VAL A 20 24.08 -2.38 -17.76
C VAL A 20 25.39 -1.94 -17.09
N SER A 21 25.37 -1.62 -15.79
CA SER A 21 26.50 -1.02 -15.08
C SER A 21 27.43 -2.00 -14.35
N ARG A 22 27.17 -3.31 -14.41
CA ARG A 22 27.93 -4.34 -13.67
C ARG A 22 28.11 -5.59 -14.53
N ARG A 23 29.24 -6.30 -14.40
CA ARG A 23 29.52 -7.54 -15.15
C ARG A 23 28.43 -8.60 -15.02
N HIS A 24 28.03 -8.95 -13.79
CA HIS A 24 27.02 -9.99 -13.56
C HIS A 24 25.65 -9.67 -14.23
N ARG A 25 25.33 -8.39 -14.44
CA ARG A 25 24.10 -8.01 -15.13
C ARG A 25 24.20 -8.25 -16.64
N TRP A 26 25.37 -8.03 -17.25
CA TRP A 26 25.62 -8.40 -18.64
C TRP A 26 25.56 -9.93 -18.85
N ASP A 27 26.02 -10.72 -17.89
CA ASP A 27 25.84 -12.17 -17.92
C ASP A 27 24.35 -12.55 -17.94
N THR A 28 23.54 -11.86 -17.12
CA THR A 28 22.08 -12.03 -17.12
C THR A 28 21.45 -11.61 -18.45
N ILE A 29 21.84 -10.47 -19.01
CA ILE A 29 21.38 -10.00 -20.33
C ILE A 29 21.66 -11.07 -21.41
N GLY A 30 22.87 -11.61 -21.44
CA GLY A 30 23.26 -12.66 -22.37
C GLY A 30 22.43 -13.94 -22.20
N LYS A 31 22.25 -14.40 -20.96
CA LYS A 31 21.41 -15.57 -20.64
C LYS A 31 19.97 -15.36 -21.06
N LEU A 32 19.38 -14.19 -20.80
CA LEU A 32 18.01 -13.85 -21.15
C LEU A 32 17.80 -13.78 -22.67
N ALA A 33 18.70 -13.09 -23.38
CA ALA A 33 18.63 -12.98 -24.84
C ALA A 33 18.73 -14.36 -25.51
N LYS A 34 19.67 -15.21 -25.06
CA LYS A 34 19.81 -16.58 -25.54
C LYS A 34 18.57 -17.41 -25.25
N LYS A 35 18.10 -17.42 -23.99
CA LYS A 35 16.92 -18.17 -23.54
C LYS A 35 15.70 -17.82 -24.38
N ARG A 36 15.41 -16.53 -24.61
CA ARG A 36 14.27 -16.09 -25.43
C ARG A 36 14.38 -16.53 -26.88
N ALA A 37 15.57 -16.44 -27.47
CA ALA A 37 15.79 -16.86 -28.86
C ALA A 37 15.66 -18.38 -29.05
N GLU A 38 16.04 -19.17 -28.06
CA GLU A 38 15.93 -20.64 -28.05
C GLU A 38 14.50 -21.12 -27.78
N GLU A 39 13.83 -20.58 -26.75
CA GLU A 39 12.48 -20.99 -26.34
C GLU A 39 11.42 -20.71 -27.41
N THR A 40 11.55 -19.59 -28.12
CA THR A 40 10.51 -19.10 -29.04
C THR A 40 10.86 -19.29 -30.52
N GLY A 41 12.11 -19.67 -30.82
CA GLY A 41 12.65 -19.63 -32.18
C GLY A 41 12.77 -18.22 -32.79
N SER A 42 12.45 -17.17 -32.03
CA SER A 42 12.45 -15.77 -32.48
C SER A 42 13.87 -15.20 -32.58
N ARG A 43 13.99 -14.04 -33.23
CA ARG A 43 15.15 -13.14 -33.17
C ARG A 43 14.99 -12.18 -31.99
N VAL A 44 16.11 -11.70 -31.43
CA VAL A 44 16.09 -10.84 -30.24
C VAL A 44 16.82 -9.54 -30.51
N LEU A 45 16.18 -8.42 -30.18
CA LEU A 45 16.77 -7.09 -30.21
C LEU A 45 16.91 -6.57 -28.78
N VAL A 46 18.14 -6.33 -28.33
CA VAL A 46 18.46 -5.75 -27.03
C VAL A 46 18.63 -4.23 -27.18
N VAL A 47 17.87 -3.46 -26.41
CA VAL A 47 17.93 -1.99 -26.35
C VAL A 47 18.52 -1.61 -24.99
N VAL A 48 19.61 -0.84 -24.98
CA VAL A 48 20.28 -0.46 -23.72
C VAL A 48 20.31 1.06 -23.50
N SER A 49 20.16 1.45 -22.25
CA SER A 49 20.44 2.82 -21.79
C SER A 49 21.95 3.03 -21.55
N ALA A 50 22.36 4.28 -21.33
CA ALA A 50 23.69 4.58 -20.81
C ALA A 50 23.93 3.94 -19.43
N LEU A 51 25.21 3.78 -19.03
CA LEU A 51 25.54 3.32 -17.68
C LEU A 51 24.96 4.29 -16.62
N SER A 52 24.63 3.76 -15.44
CA SER A 52 23.95 4.52 -14.38
C SER A 52 24.67 5.82 -14.04
N GLY A 53 23.97 6.95 -14.10
CA GLY A 53 24.52 8.29 -13.84
C GLY A 53 25.27 8.94 -15.01
N VAL A 54 25.61 8.22 -16.09
CA VAL A 54 26.34 8.81 -17.24
C VAL A 54 25.49 9.87 -17.95
N THR A 55 24.20 9.64 -18.16
CA THR A 55 23.32 10.63 -18.79
C THR A 55 23.25 11.94 -17.98
N ASN A 56 23.25 11.86 -16.64
CA ASN A 56 23.23 13.06 -15.78
C ASN A 56 24.50 13.88 -15.94
N GLU A 57 25.67 13.23 -16.02
CA GLU A 57 26.95 13.90 -16.27
C GLU A 57 26.96 14.55 -17.67
N LEU A 58 26.47 13.85 -18.68
CA LEU A 58 26.36 14.39 -20.04
C LEU A 58 25.36 15.56 -20.12
N THR A 59 24.27 15.53 -19.36
CA THR A 59 23.34 16.67 -19.23
C THR A 59 24.04 17.87 -18.58
N ALA A 60 24.79 17.67 -17.49
CA ALA A 60 25.55 18.76 -16.87
C ALA A 60 26.58 19.38 -17.83
N ILE A 61 27.26 18.56 -18.63
CA ILE A 61 28.18 19.03 -19.68
C ILE A 61 27.41 19.82 -20.76
N ALA A 62 26.27 19.29 -21.24
CA ALA A 62 25.45 19.95 -22.24
C ALA A 62 24.88 21.29 -21.77
N ASP A 63 24.55 21.41 -20.48
CA ASP A 63 24.04 22.63 -19.84
C ASP A 63 25.16 23.66 -19.58
N GLY A 64 26.43 23.28 -19.74
CA GLY A 64 27.59 24.17 -19.66
C GLY A 64 28.23 24.23 -18.27
N ALA A 65 28.32 23.11 -17.57
CA ALA A 65 29.04 23.03 -16.30
C ALA A 65 30.51 23.49 -16.44
N ALA A 66 30.99 24.29 -15.47
CA ALA A 66 32.34 24.89 -15.52
C ALA A 66 33.47 23.84 -15.52
N ASP A 67 33.19 22.65 -14.99
CA ASP A 67 34.07 21.49 -14.86
C ASP A 67 33.87 20.46 -16.00
N SER A 68 33.30 20.85 -17.14
CA SER A 68 32.97 19.93 -18.25
C SER A 68 34.14 19.04 -18.71
N ARG A 69 35.37 19.58 -18.79
CA ARG A 69 36.55 18.77 -19.18
C ARG A 69 36.89 17.71 -18.12
N GLU A 70 36.76 18.04 -16.84
CA GLU A 70 37.00 17.10 -15.73
C GLU A 70 35.94 16.00 -15.72
N ARG A 71 34.66 16.36 -15.93
CA ARG A 71 33.56 15.38 -16.07
C ARG A 71 33.79 14.41 -17.22
N VAL A 72 34.21 14.89 -18.39
CA VAL A 72 34.54 14.00 -19.53
C VAL A 72 35.73 13.09 -19.20
N ALA A 73 36.78 13.61 -18.55
CA ALA A 73 37.91 12.79 -18.13
C ALA A 73 37.48 11.68 -17.15
N ALA A 74 36.64 12.01 -16.17
CA ALA A 74 36.07 11.04 -15.23
C ALA A 74 35.17 10.01 -15.93
N LEU A 75 34.38 10.42 -16.94
CA LEU A 75 33.60 9.49 -17.76
C LEU A 75 34.51 8.54 -18.55
N VAL A 76 35.59 9.04 -19.16
CA VAL A 76 36.57 8.21 -19.88
C VAL A 76 37.20 7.18 -18.96
N GLU A 77 37.70 7.60 -17.80
CA GLU A 77 38.31 6.72 -16.79
C GLU A 77 37.30 5.66 -16.33
N ARG A 78 36.07 6.07 -16.01
CA ARG A 78 35.00 5.17 -15.59
C ARG A 78 34.70 4.09 -16.63
N HIS A 79 34.62 4.44 -17.91
CA HIS A 79 34.36 3.45 -18.97
C HIS A 79 35.56 2.55 -19.22
N GLN A 80 36.80 3.07 -19.11
CA GLN A 80 38.01 2.24 -19.20
C GLN A 80 38.12 1.24 -18.05
N ALA A 81 37.86 1.67 -16.81
CA ALA A 81 37.82 0.79 -15.65
C ALA A 81 36.74 -0.31 -15.81
N PHE A 82 35.60 0.03 -16.42
CA PHE A 82 34.55 -0.95 -16.69
C PHE A 82 34.93 -1.94 -17.80
N LEU A 83 35.66 -1.52 -18.85
CA LEU A 83 36.24 -2.45 -19.82
C LEU A 83 37.23 -3.41 -19.13
N ASP A 84 38.04 -2.90 -18.22
CA ASP A 84 38.99 -3.70 -17.45
C ASP A 84 38.24 -4.73 -16.56
N GLU A 85 37.13 -4.36 -15.89
CA GLU A 85 36.23 -5.28 -15.15
C GLU A 85 35.67 -6.41 -16.03
N LEU A 86 35.31 -6.07 -17.27
CA LEU A 86 34.75 -6.99 -18.27
C LEU A 86 35.80 -7.77 -19.05
N GLU A 87 37.09 -7.56 -18.78
CA GLU A 87 38.22 -8.16 -19.51
C GLU A 87 38.17 -7.88 -21.02
N LEU A 88 37.77 -6.67 -21.39
CA LEU A 88 37.67 -6.21 -22.78
C LEU A 88 38.86 -5.32 -23.19
N PRO A 89 39.34 -5.41 -24.44
CA PRO A 89 40.37 -4.50 -24.94
C PRO A 89 39.89 -3.05 -24.98
N ARG A 90 40.73 -2.11 -24.53
CA ARG A 90 40.45 -0.65 -24.60
C ARG A 90 40.14 -0.14 -26.02
N ALA A 91 40.64 -0.84 -27.05
CA ALA A 91 40.36 -0.54 -28.45
C ALA A 91 38.85 -0.57 -28.80
N VAL A 92 38.03 -1.32 -28.05
CA VAL A 92 36.58 -1.43 -28.25
C VAL A 92 35.89 -0.07 -28.22
N LEU A 93 36.36 0.86 -27.37
CA LEU A 93 35.75 2.18 -27.21
C LEU A 93 36.61 3.34 -27.73
N ALA A 94 37.79 3.06 -28.29
CA ALA A 94 38.75 4.10 -28.64
C ALA A 94 38.15 5.19 -29.54
N GLU A 95 37.42 4.80 -30.60
CA GLU A 95 36.76 5.74 -31.52
C GLU A 95 35.64 6.54 -30.83
N ARG A 96 34.85 5.90 -29.97
CA ARG A 96 33.71 6.54 -29.28
C ARG A 96 34.18 7.52 -28.18
N LEU A 97 35.21 7.15 -27.43
CA LEU A 97 35.81 8.04 -26.43
C LEU A 97 36.51 9.22 -27.09
N ALA A 98 37.18 9.01 -28.23
CA ALA A 98 37.73 10.11 -29.01
C ALA A 98 36.64 11.05 -29.54
N ALA A 99 35.49 10.52 -29.98
CA ALA A 99 34.35 11.34 -30.38
C ALA A 99 33.78 12.17 -29.22
N LEU A 100 33.61 11.57 -28.03
CA LEU A 100 33.19 12.30 -26.83
C LEU A 100 34.17 13.42 -26.45
N GLN A 101 35.48 13.15 -26.52
CA GLN A 101 36.50 14.16 -26.24
C GLN A 101 36.49 15.29 -27.27
N ALA A 102 36.33 14.96 -28.56
CA ALA A 102 36.27 15.96 -29.63
C ALA A 102 35.10 16.94 -29.46
N LEU A 103 33.99 16.52 -28.85
CA LEU A 103 32.84 17.39 -28.58
C LEU A 103 33.14 18.53 -27.61
N LEU A 104 34.19 18.43 -26.78
CA LEU A 104 34.64 19.52 -25.89
C LEU A 104 35.25 20.69 -26.66
N ASP A 105 35.85 20.42 -27.82
CA ASP A 105 36.53 21.41 -28.64
C ASP A 105 35.70 21.82 -29.87
N ASP A 106 34.47 21.31 -29.99
CA ASP A 106 33.51 21.67 -31.04
C ASP A 106 33.04 23.12 -30.86
N ALA A 107 33.12 23.91 -31.94
CA ALA A 107 32.68 25.32 -31.96
C ALA A 107 31.20 25.50 -31.57
N ARG A 108 30.35 24.50 -31.82
CA ARG A 108 28.94 24.48 -31.44
C ARG A 108 28.73 24.45 -29.92
N GLY A 109 29.70 23.91 -29.17
CA GLY A 109 29.68 23.84 -27.71
C GLY A 109 29.66 25.22 -27.04
N ALA A 110 30.34 26.22 -27.60
CA ALA A 110 30.33 27.59 -27.07
C ALA A 110 28.94 28.23 -27.11
N GLY A 111 28.17 27.93 -28.15
CA GLY A 111 26.78 28.37 -28.33
C GLY A 111 25.75 27.44 -27.69
N ARG A 112 26.16 26.28 -27.15
CA ARG A 112 25.29 25.22 -26.62
C ARG A 112 24.14 24.89 -27.58
N THR A 113 24.44 24.76 -28.87
CA THR A 113 23.39 24.49 -29.87
C THR A 113 22.73 23.14 -29.60
N LEU A 114 21.43 23.02 -29.85
CA LEU A 114 20.66 21.83 -29.47
C LEU A 114 21.10 20.57 -30.22
N ASP A 115 21.62 20.71 -31.43
CA ASP A 115 22.21 19.61 -32.21
C ASP A 115 23.50 19.09 -31.56
N TRP A 116 24.35 19.98 -31.04
CA TRP A 116 25.53 19.59 -30.26
C TRP A 116 25.15 18.94 -28.93
N GLN A 117 24.18 19.51 -28.20
CA GLN A 117 23.67 18.89 -26.97
C GLN A 117 23.15 17.47 -27.24
N ALA A 118 22.44 17.25 -28.35
CA ALA A 118 21.96 15.92 -28.73
C ALA A 118 23.11 14.93 -29.01
N GLU A 119 24.19 15.39 -29.64
CA GLU A 119 25.38 14.55 -29.88
C GLU A 119 26.13 14.20 -28.60
N VAL A 120 26.25 15.15 -27.65
CA VAL A 120 26.83 14.92 -26.32
C VAL A 120 26.01 13.89 -25.56
N LEU A 121 24.69 14.12 -25.45
CA LEU A 121 23.78 13.23 -24.73
C LEU A 121 23.75 11.83 -25.32
N GLY A 122 23.80 11.71 -26.65
CA GLY A 122 23.78 10.41 -27.33
C GLY A 122 25.01 9.54 -27.11
N GLN A 123 26.13 10.09 -26.62
CA GLN A 123 27.34 9.31 -26.36
C GLN A 123 27.13 8.23 -25.28
N GLY A 124 26.25 8.48 -24.30
CA GLY A 124 26.02 7.55 -23.20
C GLY A 124 25.61 6.16 -23.69
N GLU A 125 24.56 6.08 -24.51
CA GLU A 125 24.04 4.84 -25.06
C GLU A 125 24.94 4.25 -26.15
N LEU A 126 25.64 5.09 -26.92
CA LEU A 126 26.62 4.63 -27.89
C LEU A 126 27.79 3.89 -27.20
N LEU A 127 28.26 4.39 -26.07
CA LEU A 127 29.29 3.74 -25.27
C LEU A 127 28.78 2.43 -24.67
N SER A 128 27.63 2.43 -23.97
CA SER A 128 27.12 1.23 -23.30
C SER A 128 26.76 0.10 -24.26
N SER A 129 26.14 0.40 -25.40
CA SER A 129 25.80 -0.60 -26.42
C SER A 129 27.04 -1.19 -27.11
N SER A 130 28.10 -0.39 -27.31
CA SER A 130 29.37 -0.87 -27.88
C SER A 130 30.07 -1.84 -26.92
N ILE A 131 30.09 -1.52 -25.62
CA ILE A 131 30.59 -2.42 -24.56
C ILE A 131 29.78 -3.73 -24.59
N GLY A 132 28.45 -3.62 -24.58
CA GLY A 132 27.55 -4.77 -24.56
C GLY A 132 27.75 -5.72 -25.74
N ALA A 133 27.86 -5.16 -26.96
CA ALA A 133 28.11 -5.96 -28.15
C ALA A 133 29.42 -6.73 -28.05
N ALA A 134 30.51 -6.06 -27.67
CA ALA A 134 31.83 -6.68 -27.54
C ALA A 134 31.87 -7.75 -26.44
N TYR A 135 31.29 -7.46 -25.27
CA TYR A 135 31.24 -8.40 -24.15
C TYR A 135 30.45 -9.66 -24.50
N LEU A 136 29.24 -9.50 -25.05
CA LEU A 136 28.38 -10.64 -25.38
C LEU A 136 28.98 -11.48 -26.52
N HIS A 137 29.65 -10.85 -27.49
CA HIS A 137 30.40 -11.54 -28.53
C HIS A 137 31.58 -12.35 -27.96
N GLN A 138 32.40 -11.76 -27.08
CA GLN A 138 33.50 -12.46 -26.40
C GLN A 138 33.01 -13.66 -25.58
N ASN A 139 31.80 -13.59 -25.02
CA ASN A 139 31.18 -14.66 -24.26
C ASN A 139 30.38 -15.68 -25.12
N GLY A 140 30.59 -15.68 -26.44
CA GLY A 140 30.10 -16.73 -27.35
C GLY A 140 28.67 -16.52 -27.86
N LEU A 141 28.09 -15.32 -27.74
CA LEU A 141 26.84 -14.97 -28.38
C LEU A 141 27.12 -14.20 -29.68
N ASP A 142 26.58 -14.66 -30.80
CA ASP A 142 26.66 -13.94 -32.09
C ASP A 142 25.75 -12.70 -32.07
N MET A 143 26.20 -11.67 -31.35
CA MET A 143 25.50 -10.43 -31.07
C MET A 143 25.98 -9.33 -32.02
N GLY A 144 25.12 -8.90 -32.95
CA GLY A 144 25.39 -7.81 -33.86
C GLY A 144 25.11 -6.44 -33.22
N TRP A 145 26.00 -5.47 -33.42
CA TRP A 145 25.75 -4.08 -33.00
C TRP A 145 25.05 -3.27 -34.10
N MET A 146 24.06 -2.48 -33.72
CA MET A 146 23.27 -1.62 -34.60
C MET A 146 23.23 -0.19 -34.04
N ASP A 147 23.31 0.79 -34.94
CA ASP A 147 23.07 2.20 -34.58
C ASP A 147 21.58 2.54 -34.72
N ALA A 148 20.92 2.90 -33.61
CA ALA A 148 19.48 3.20 -33.57
C ALA A 148 19.09 4.34 -34.53
N ARG A 149 19.99 5.28 -34.80
CA ARG A 149 19.74 6.42 -35.70
C ARG A 149 19.57 5.98 -37.15
N GLN A 150 20.01 4.79 -37.53
CA GLN A 150 19.77 4.26 -38.88
C GLN A 150 18.34 3.71 -39.07
N TRP A 151 17.58 3.56 -37.98
CA TRP A 151 16.32 2.81 -37.95
C TRP A 151 15.16 3.55 -37.28
N LEU A 152 15.45 4.50 -36.38
CA LEU A 152 14.47 5.37 -35.75
C LEU A 152 14.59 6.78 -36.30
N ASP A 153 13.56 7.23 -37.01
CA ASP A 153 13.47 8.57 -37.58
C ASP A 153 12.53 9.45 -36.77
N ALA A 154 13.00 10.64 -36.39
CA ALA A 154 12.19 11.65 -35.72
C ALA A 154 11.06 12.13 -36.64
N LEU A 155 9.85 12.25 -36.09
CA LEU A 155 8.72 12.84 -36.79
C LEU A 155 8.94 14.33 -37.03
N PRO A 156 8.33 14.90 -38.08
CA PRO A 156 8.34 16.34 -38.31
C PRO A 156 7.81 17.11 -37.08
N PRO A 157 8.36 18.30 -36.81
CA PRO A 157 7.94 19.11 -35.66
C PRO A 157 6.47 19.52 -35.78
N LEU A 158 5.76 19.51 -34.66
CA LEU A 158 4.36 19.98 -34.60
C LEU A 158 4.31 21.51 -34.57
N PRO A 159 3.19 22.14 -35.01
CA PRO A 159 3.01 23.59 -34.90
C PRO A 159 3.19 24.07 -33.46
N ASN A 160 4.05 25.08 -33.25
CA ASN A 160 4.38 25.68 -31.94
C ASN A 160 5.18 24.80 -30.97
N GLN A 161 5.81 23.71 -31.43
CA GLN A 161 6.75 22.95 -30.59
C GLN A 161 8.02 23.78 -30.31
N SER A 162 8.49 23.82 -29.06
CA SER A 162 9.71 24.56 -28.70
C SER A 162 10.94 24.00 -29.42
N PRO A 163 11.96 24.82 -29.76
CA PRO A 163 13.19 24.32 -30.38
C PRO A 163 13.83 23.17 -29.61
N TRP A 164 13.80 23.25 -28.26
CA TRP A 164 14.27 22.18 -27.38
C TRP A 164 13.54 20.85 -27.64
N SER A 165 12.20 20.86 -27.67
CA SER A 165 11.42 19.64 -27.91
C SER A 165 11.57 19.10 -29.33
N GLN A 166 11.91 19.93 -30.31
CA GLN A 166 12.17 19.49 -31.68
C GLN A 166 13.46 18.69 -31.84
N ARG A 167 14.40 18.77 -30.87
CA ARG A 167 15.69 18.08 -30.94
C ARG A 167 15.97 17.15 -29.76
N LEU A 168 15.56 17.54 -28.56
CA LEU A 168 15.89 16.88 -27.30
C LEU A 168 14.73 16.13 -26.63
N SER A 169 13.55 16.13 -27.25
CA SER A 169 12.39 15.33 -26.82
C SER A 169 11.50 14.95 -28.01
N VAL A 170 12.10 14.32 -29.01
CA VAL A 170 11.41 13.97 -30.27
C VAL A 170 10.51 12.75 -30.11
N ASN A 171 9.47 12.66 -30.93
CA ASN A 171 8.73 11.43 -31.19
C ASN A 171 9.25 10.82 -32.50
N CYS A 172 9.28 9.50 -32.62
CA CYS A 172 9.73 8.82 -33.84
C CYS A 172 8.57 8.21 -34.63
N GLN A 173 8.81 7.85 -35.89
CA GLN A 173 7.90 7.01 -36.66
C GLN A 173 7.92 5.56 -36.14
N TRP A 174 6.75 4.97 -35.91
CA TRP A 174 6.60 3.58 -35.43
C TRP A 174 5.79 2.67 -36.35
N LYS A 175 5.44 3.16 -37.55
CA LYS A 175 4.84 2.36 -38.62
C LYS A 175 5.90 2.09 -39.68
N SER A 176 6.26 0.83 -39.87
CA SER A 176 7.21 0.42 -40.89
C SER A 176 6.54 0.35 -42.26
N ASP A 177 7.26 0.71 -43.31
CA ASP A 177 6.93 0.31 -44.68
C ASP A 177 7.65 -1.01 -45.06
N ASP A 178 7.30 -1.58 -46.21
CA ASP A 178 7.85 -2.85 -46.67
C ASP A 178 9.37 -2.77 -46.92
N ALA A 179 9.87 -1.62 -47.36
CA ALA A 179 11.29 -1.40 -47.64
C ALA A 179 12.12 -1.41 -46.35
N TRP A 180 11.65 -0.71 -45.32
CA TRP A 180 12.24 -0.71 -43.98
C TRP A 180 12.28 -2.12 -43.41
N ALA A 181 11.14 -2.84 -43.48
CA ALA A 181 11.02 -4.19 -42.94
C ALA A 181 11.96 -5.19 -43.66
N GLN A 182 12.07 -5.11 -44.99
CA GLN A 182 12.99 -5.94 -45.77
C GLN A 182 14.45 -5.64 -45.41
N ARG A 183 14.82 -4.36 -45.30
CA ARG A 183 16.17 -3.93 -44.90
C ARG A 183 16.52 -4.41 -43.50
N PHE A 184 15.59 -4.33 -42.55
CA PHE A 184 15.81 -4.80 -41.18
C PHE A 184 15.93 -6.33 -41.11
N ARG A 185 15.10 -7.07 -41.86
CA ARG A 185 15.18 -8.54 -41.91
C ARG A 185 16.52 -9.05 -42.44
N ALA A 186 17.15 -8.31 -43.35
CA ALA A 186 18.45 -8.64 -43.93
C ALA A 186 19.64 -8.54 -42.95
N GLN A 187 19.42 -8.13 -41.69
CA GLN A 187 20.44 -8.16 -40.65
C GLN A 187 21.01 -9.59 -40.48
N PRO A 188 22.35 -9.76 -40.42
CA PRO A 188 22.99 -11.07 -40.54
C PRO A 188 22.84 -11.94 -39.29
N THR A 189 22.75 -11.33 -38.10
CA THR A 189 22.70 -12.05 -36.82
C THR A 189 21.28 -12.19 -36.31
N ARG A 190 21.00 -13.26 -35.56
CA ARG A 190 19.70 -13.47 -34.89
C ARG A 190 19.56 -12.62 -33.63
N LEU A 191 20.68 -12.25 -33.01
CA LEU A 191 20.75 -11.41 -31.81
C LEU A 191 21.35 -10.06 -32.21
N LEU A 192 20.65 -8.98 -31.87
CA LEU A 192 21.10 -7.61 -32.10
C LEU A 192 21.11 -6.82 -30.80
N ILE A 193 22.03 -5.87 -30.69
CA ILE A 193 22.06 -4.85 -29.63
C ILE A 193 22.09 -3.46 -30.24
N THR A 194 21.32 -2.54 -29.66
CA THR A 194 21.19 -1.15 -30.11
C THR A 194 21.00 -0.20 -28.95
N GLN A 195 21.06 1.09 -29.24
CA GLN A 195 20.88 2.18 -28.29
C GLN A 195 19.38 2.42 -28.05
N GLY A 196 19.03 2.74 -26.80
CA GLY A 196 17.82 3.49 -26.50
C GLY A 196 18.05 5.00 -26.66
N PHE A 197 17.03 5.82 -26.35
CA PHE A 197 17.12 7.28 -26.15
C PHE A 197 17.49 8.14 -27.36
N ILE A 198 18.17 7.60 -28.38
CA ILE A 198 18.63 8.32 -29.57
C ILE A 198 17.85 7.94 -30.83
N ALA A 199 17.72 8.88 -31.76
CA ALA A 199 17.12 8.71 -33.09
C ALA A 199 17.78 9.65 -34.11
N ARG A 200 17.44 9.50 -35.39
CA ARG A 200 17.88 10.41 -36.45
C ARG A 200 16.91 11.56 -36.64
N HIS A 201 17.46 12.76 -36.67
CA HIS A 201 16.72 13.97 -36.99
C HIS A 201 16.57 14.15 -38.51
N ALA A 202 15.64 15.01 -38.94
CA ALA A 202 15.35 15.27 -40.36
C ALA A 202 16.56 15.82 -41.16
N ASP A 203 17.51 16.47 -40.49
CA ASP A 203 18.77 16.95 -41.08
C ASP A 203 19.87 15.88 -41.16
N GLY A 204 19.58 14.66 -40.72
CA GLY A 204 20.51 13.54 -40.66
C GLY A 204 21.33 13.45 -39.37
N GLY A 205 21.26 14.44 -38.47
CA GLY A 205 21.97 14.45 -37.19
C GLY A 205 21.28 13.65 -36.09
N THR A 206 21.86 13.67 -34.89
CA THR A 206 21.30 12.99 -33.70
C THR A 206 20.13 13.77 -33.10
N ALA A 207 19.02 13.11 -32.82
CA ALA A 207 17.93 13.59 -31.98
C ALA A 207 17.80 12.71 -30.72
N ILE A 208 17.23 13.29 -29.66
CA ILE A 208 17.04 12.64 -28.38
C ILE A 208 15.54 12.53 -28.08
N LEU A 209 15.11 11.37 -27.58
CA LEU A 209 13.70 11.08 -27.27
C LEU A 209 13.24 11.73 -25.95
N GLY A 210 14.16 12.22 -25.13
CA GLY A 210 13.89 12.85 -23.84
C GLY A 210 13.76 11.81 -22.70
N ARG A 211 13.13 12.21 -21.59
CA ARG A 211 12.94 11.33 -20.42
C ARG A 211 12.20 10.04 -20.82
N GLY A 212 12.67 8.91 -20.26
CA GLY A 212 12.17 7.57 -20.62
C GLY A 212 12.41 7.17 -22.07
N GLY A 213 13.36 7.83 -22.75
CA GLY A 213 13.62 7.61 -24.16
C GLY A 213 14.05 6.18 -24.48
N SER A 214 14.72 5.46 -23.58
CA SER A 214 15.07 4.05 -23.82
C SER A 214 13.86 3.10 -23.83
N ASP A 215 12.89 3.28 -22.91
CA ASP A 215 11.65 2.50 -22.93
C ASP A 215 10.85 2.80 -24.21
N THR A 216 10.84 4.08 -24.60
CA THR A 216 10.16 4.56 -25.80
C THR A 216 10.83 4.02 -27.07
N SER A 217 12.16 3.97 -27.15
CA SER A 217 12.90 3.34 -28.25
C SER A 217 12.54 1.86 -28.39
N ALA A 218 12.50 1.12 -27.28
CA ALA A 218 12.14 -0.30 -27.30
C ALA A 218 10.71 -0.53 -27.79
N ALA A 219 9.76 0.33 -27.38
CA ALA A 219 8.40 0.30 -27.90
C ALA A 219 8.32 0.65 -29.39
N TYR A 220 9.08 1.64 -29.86
CA TYR A 220 9.14 1.97 -31.29
C TYR A 220 9.69 0.81 -32.11
N PHE A 221 10.80 0.19 -31.69
CA PHE A 221 11.30 -1.02 -32.35
C PHE A 221 10.28 -2.16 -32.30
N GLY A 222 9.62 -2.37 -31.16
CA GLY A 222 8.57 -3.38 -31.02
C GLY A 222 7.45 -3.19 -32.03
N ALA A 223 6.96 -1.96 -32.17
CA ALA A 223 5.93 -1.61 -33.14
C ALA A 223 6.39 -1.74 -34.60
N LEU A 224 7.57 -1.21 -34.93
CA LEU A 224 8.15 -1.29 -36.28
C LEU A 224 8.40 -2.74 -36.74
N LEU A 225 8.75 -3.62 -35.81
CA LEU A 225 9.02 -5.02 -36.11
C LEU A 225 7.77 -5.90 -36.09
N GLY A 226 6.63 -5.39 -35.61
CA GLY A 226 5.49 -6.22 -35.24
C GLY A 226 5.92 -7.32 -34.27
N ALA A 227 6.74 -6.95 -33.29
CA ALA A 227 7.36 -7.89 -32.36
C ALA A 227 6.30 -8.70 -31.61
N SER A 228 6.66 -9.92 -31.23
CA SER A 228 5.78 -10.77 -30.43
C SER A 228 5.56 -10.20 -29.03
N ARG A 229 6.54 -9.45 -28.51
CA ARG A 229 6.55 -8.84 -27.17
C ARG A 229 7.69 -7.85 -27.03
N VAL A 230 7.48 -6.82 -26.21
CA VAL A 230 8.51 -5.91 -25.70
C VAL A 230 8.69 -6.15 -24.19
N GLU A 231 9.91 -6.41 -23.74
CA GLU A 231 10.26 -6.60 -22.33
C GLU A 231 11.03 -5.39 -21.82
N ILE A 232 10.57 -4.80 -20.73
CA ILE A 232 11.24 -3.71 -20.01
C ILE A 232 11.82 -4.32 -18.73
N TRP A 233 13.12 -4.53 -18.73
CA TRP A 233 13.86 -5.09 -17.60
C TRP A 233 14.41 -3.96 -16.72
N THR A 234 13.97 -3.96 -15.47
CA THR A 234 14.31 -2.95 -14.46
C THR A 234 14.71 -3.63 -13.14
N ASP A 235 14.84 -2.85 -12.07
CA ASP A 235 15.11 -3.24 -10.67
C ASP A 235 13.86 -3.46 -9.82
N VAL A 236 12.69 -3.27 -10.41
CA VAL A 236 11.37 -3.48 -9.80
C VAL A 236 10.67 -4.57 -10.61
N PRO A 237 10.01 -5.54 -9.96
CA PRO A 237 9.39 -6.66 -10.67
C PRO A 237 8.21 -6.28 -11.54
N GLY A 238 7.56 -5.13 -11.32
CA GLY A 238 6.44 -4.69 -12.13
C GLY A 238 5.77 -3.44 -11.57
N MET A 239 4.54 -3.19 -12.02
CA MET A 239 3.66 -2.17 -11.46
C MET A 239 2.92 -2.73 -10.25
N PHE A 240 2.65 -1.90 -9.25
CA PHE A 240 1.98 -2.30 -8.02
C PHE A 240 0.69 -1.51 -7.82
N SER A 241 -0.22 -2.06 -7.00
CA SER A 241 -1.48 -1.40 -6.65
C SER A 241 -1.30 -0.11 -5.84
N ALA A 242 -0.13 0.11 -5.27
CA ALA A 242 0.30 1.36 -4.63
C ALA A 242 1.83 1.43 -4.65
N ASN A 243 2.43 2.58 -4.32
CA ASN A 243 3.88 2.68 -4.18
C ASN A 243 4.36 1.77 -3.02
N PRO A 244 5.17 0.72 -3.28
CA PRO A 244 5.53 -0.23 -2.24
C PRO A 244 6.37 0.33 -1.09
N LYS A 245 6.99 1.50 -1.29
CA LYS A 245 7.71 2.23 -0.24
C LYS A 245 6.77 2.83 0.80
N ASP A 246 5.59 3.26 0.35
CA ASP A 246 4.57 3.88 1.21
C ASP A 246 3.59 2.83 1.72
N VAL A 247 3.25 1.84 0.89
CA VAL A 247 2.26 0.79 1.18
C VAL A 247 2.91 -0.59 0.99
N PRO A 248 3.43 -1.20 2.05
CA PRO A 248 4.11 -2.49 1.95
C PRO A 248 3.21 -3.66 1.51
N ASP A 249 1.90 -3.58 1.76
CA ASP A 249 0.89 -4.55 1.29
C ASP A 249 0.42 -4.31 -0.15
N ALA A 250 1.07 -3.40 -0.88
CA ALA A 250 0.80 -3.22 -2.30
C ALA A 250 1.00 -4.54 -3.06
N ARG A 251 0.02 -4.90 -3.89
CA ARG A 251 0.00 -6.13 -4.69
C ARG A 251 0.68 -5.86 -6.03
N LEU A 252 1.50 -6.79 -6.49
CA LEU A 252 2.03 -6.77 -7.86
C LEU A 252 0.88 -6.89 -8.86
N LEU A 253 0.79 -5.98 -9.82
CA LEU A 253 -0.21 -6.06 -10.89
C LEU A 253 0.33 -6.96 -11.99
N THR A 254 -0.10 -8.23 -12.01
CA THR A 254 0.42 -9.24 -12.93
C THR A 254 -0.05 -9.01 -14.36
N ARG A 255 -1.21 -8.37 -14.54
CA ARG A 255 -1.79 -8.10 -15.85
C ARG A 255 -2.58 -6.80 -15.87
N LEU A 256 -2.39 -5.99 -16.92
CA LEU A 256 -3.08 -4.73 -17.15
C LEU A 256 -3.45 -4.56 -18.62
N ASP A 257 -4.51 -3.82 -18.89
CA ASP A 257 -4.77 -3.28 -20.23
C ASP A 257 -3.87 -2.06 -20.51
N TYR A 258 -3.63 -1.75 -21.80
CA TYR A 258 -2.81 -0.61 -22.19
C TYR A 258 -3.31 0.73 -21.62
N TYR A 259 -4.63 0.95 -21.57
CA TYR A 259 -5.16 2.20 -21.06
C TYR A 259 -5.02 2.31 -19.54
N GLU A 260 -5.20 1.20 -18.82
CA GLU A 260 -4.97 1.16 -17.37
C GLU A 260 -3.49 1.41 -17.05
N ALA A 261 -2.58 0.71 -17.73
CA ALA A 261 -1.13 0.92 -17.55
C ALA A 261 -0.71 2.35 -17.89
N GLN A 262 -1.33 2.97 -18.91
CA GLN A 262 -1.08 4.37 -19.28
C GLN A 262 -1.44 5.32 -18.14
N GLU A 263 -2.63 5.18 -17.56
CA GLU A 263 -3.11 6.02 -16.47
C GLU A 263 -2.28 5.81 -15.19
N ILE A 264 -1.88 4.58 -14.87
CA ILE A 264 -1.02 4.31 -13.71
C ILE A 264 0.37 4.94 -13.90
N ALA A 265 0.93 4.87 -15.12
CA ALA A 265 2.24 5.44 -15.43
C ALA A 265 2.23 6.98 -15.39
N THR A 266 1.15 7.64 -15.82
CA THR A 266 1.04 9.12 -15.79
C THR A 266 0.80 9.68 -14.39
N THR A 267 0.07 8.93 -13.54
CA THR A 267 -0.40 9.42 -12.23
C THR A 267 0.57 9.13 -11.08
N GLY A 268 1.71 8.48 -11.32
CA GLY A 268 2.77 8.37 -10.29
C GLY A 268 3.66 7.14 -10.35
N ALA A 269 3.34 6.11 -11.15
CA ALA A 269 4.18 4.92 -11.25
C ALA A 269 5.38 5.13 -12.20
N LYS A 270 6.55 5.45 -11.64
CA LYS A 270 7.79 5.72 -12.39
C LYS A 270 8.49 4.47 -12.98
N VAL A 271 7.78 3.34 -13.10
CA VAL A 271 8.36 2.06 -13.55
C VAL A 271 8.42 1.96 -15.08
N LEU A 272 7.47 2.58 -15.78
CA LEU A 272 7.39 2.58 -17.24
C LEU A 272 7.09 4.00 -17.72
N HIS A 273 7.82 4.48 -18.73
CA HIS A 273 7.54 5.80 -19.26
C HIS A 273 6.22 5.81 -20.07
N PRO A 274 5.26 6.73 -19.81
CA PRO A 274 3.94 6.69 -20.46
C PRO A 274 3.99 6.75 -22.00
N ARG A 275 5.02 7.39 -22.58
CA ARG A 275 5.20 7.48 -24.05
C ARG A 275 5.50 6.14 -24.73
N SER A 276 5.99 5.13 -24.01
CA SER A 276 6.30 3.82 -24.59
C SER A 276 5.06 2.95 -24.82
N ILE A 277 3.92 3.24 -24.18
CA ILE A 277 2.74 2.38 -24.26
C ILE A 277 2.01 2.53 -25.60
N LYS A 278 1.85 3.76 -26.07
CA LYS A 278 1.09 4.07 -27.30
C LYS A 278 1.60 3.32 -28.55
N PRO A 279 2.90 3.29 -28.87
CA PRO A 279 3.38 2.58 -30.06
C PRO A 279 3.05 1.09 -30.05
N CYS A 280 3.26 0.43 -28.91
CA CYS A 280 2.93 -0.98 -28.70
C CYS A 280 1.43 -1.23 -28.79
N ARG A 281 0.59 -0.39 -28.14
CA ARG A 281 -0.87 -0.47 -28.24
C ARG A 281 -1.36 -0.34 -29.67
N ASP A 282 -0.90 0.68 -30.39
CA ASP A 282 -1.34 0.95 -31.77
C ASP A 282 -0.94 -0.21 -32.73
N ALA A 283 0.15 -0.91 -32.44
CA ALA A 283 0.63 -2.07 -33.21
C ALA A 283 0.09 -3.42 -32.68
N GLY A 284 -0.60 -3.44 -31.54
CA GLY A 284 -1.07 -4.67 -30.89
C GLY A 284 0.05 -5.55 -30.30
N VAL A 285 1.19 -4.94 -29.94
CA VAL A 285 2.38 -5.63 -29.42
C VAL A 285 2.38 -5.64 -27.89
N PRO A 286 2.24 -6.80 -27.22
CA PRO A 286 2.26 -6.89 -25.76
C PRO A 286 3.56 -6.36 -25.14
N MET A 287 3.45 -5.76 -23.96
CA MET A 287 4.60 -5.34 -23.16
C MET A 287 4.70 -6.15 -21.86
N ALA A 288 5.89 -6.31 -21.33
CA ALA A 288 6.11 -6.91 -20.01
C ALA A 288 7.13 -6.08 -19.22
N ILE A 289 6.89 -5.87 -17.93
CA ILE A 289 7.83 -5.24 -17.00
C ILE A 289 8.34 -6.33 -16.08
N LEU A 290 9.66 -6.45 -15.94
CA LEU A 290 10.33 -7.58 -15.29
C LEU A 290 11.52 -7.12 -14.46
N ASP A 291 11.87 -7.93 -13.45
CA ASP A 291 13.05 -7.72 -12.60
C ASP A 291 14.28 -8.39 -13.22
N THR A 292 15.34 -7.60 -13.42
CA THR A 292 16.62 -8.10 -13.95
C THR A 292 17.36 -9.03 -12.98
N GLU A 293 17.23 -8.84 -11.65
CA GLU A 293 17.86 -9.73 -10.66
C GLU A 293 17.03 -10.97 -10.36
N ARG A 294 15.70 -10.84 -10.45
CA ARG A 294 14.72 -11.90 -10.11
C ARG A 294 13.83 -12.24 -11.32
N PRO A 295 14.42 -12.79 -12.41
CA PRO A 295 13.71 -13.06 -13.66
C PRO A 295 12.62 -14.14 -13.56
N GLU A 296 12.55 -14.87 -12.45
CA GLU A 296 11.52 -15.85 -12.12
C GLU A 296 10.21 -15.24 -11.62
N LEU A 297 10.22 -13.98 -11.16
CA LEU A 297 9.00 -13.29 -10.75
C LEU A 297 8.09 -13.09 -11.97
N PRO A 298 6.76 -13.16 -11.78
CA PRO A 298 5.80 -13.08 -12.90
C PRO A 298 5.84 -11.73 -13.63
N GLY A 299 6.17 -10.67 -12.89
CA GLY A 299 6.16 -9.28 -13.33
C GLY A 299 4.79 -8.78 -13.79
N THR A 300 4.77 -7.73 -14.61
CA THR A 300 3.53 -7.12 -15.12
C THR A 300 3.43 -7.28 -16.64
N SER A 301 2.42 -8.00 -17.12
CA SER A 301 2.06 -8.08 -18.54
C SER A 301 1.06 -6.99 -18.92
N ILE A 302 1.27 -6.30 -20.03
CA ILE A 302 0.38 -5.26 -20.57
C ILE A 302 -0.05 -5.68 -21.96
N ASP A 303 -1.33 -6.00 -22.14
CA ASP A 303 -1.88 -6.48 -23.41
C ASP A 303 -3.37 -6.15 -23.56
N GLY A 304 -3.88 -6.23 -24.81
CA GLY A 304 -5.28 -5.95 -25.13
C GLY A 304 -6.16 -7.19 -25.27
N SER A 305 -5.68 -8.37 -24.88
CA SER A 305 -6.36 -9.66 -25.11
C SER A 305 -7.17 -10.15 -23.91
N ALA A 306 -6.96 -9.55 -22.74
CA ALA A 306 -7.66 -9.93 -21.51
C ALA A 306 -9.09 -9.41 -21.48
N ALA A 307 -10.01 -10.19 -20.88
CA ALA A 307 -11.25 -9.62 -20.39
C ALA A 307 -10.91 -8.64 -19.25
N PRO A 308 -11.36 -7.38 -19.32
CA PRO A 308 -11.03 -6.41 -18.31
C PRO A 308 -11.79 -6.72 -17.00
N VAL A 309 -11.07 -6.67 -15.89
CA VAL A 309 -11.65 -6.86 -14.55
C VAL A 309 -12.07 -5.49 -14.01
N PRO A 310 -13.36 -5.20 -13.77
CA PRO A 310 -13.79 -3.94 -13.15
C PRO A 310 -13.19 -3.77 -11.76
N GLY A 311 -13.03 -2.52 -11.29
CA GLY A 311 -12.42 -2.24 -9.99
C GLY A 311 -11.25 -1.28 -10.09
N VAL A 312 -10.88 -0.70 -8.95
CA VAL A 312 -9.62 0.03 -8.76
C VAL A 312 -8.48 -0.98 -8.85
N LYS A 313 -7.44 -0.65 -9.63
CA LYS A 313 -6.22 -1.46 -9.79
C LYS A 313 -5.06 -0.85 -9.02
N ALA A 314 -4.95 0.47 -9.05
CA ALA A 314 -3.90 1.18 -8.36
C ALA A 314 -4.39 2.47 -7.71
N ILE A 315 -3.68 2.88 -6.67
CA ILE A 315 -3.76 4.20 -6.04
C ILE A 315 -2.37 4.82 -6.03
N SER A 316 -2.27 6.09 -6.39
CA SER A 316 -1.01 6.84 -6.40
C SER A 316 -1.17 8.21 -5.73
N ARG A 317 -0.04 8.78 -5.32
CA ARG A 317 0.04 10.14 -4.76
C ARG A 317 1.11 10.94 -5.51
N ARG A 318 0.80 12.18 -5.85
CA ARG A 318 1.75 13.18 -6.39
C ARG A 318 1.73 14.43 -5.51
N ASN A 319 2.89 14.84 -5.02
CA ASN A 319 3.07 16.01 -4.16
C ASN A 319 3.50 17.25 -4.95
N GLY A 320 3.45 18.43 -4.32
CA GLY A 320 3.87 19.70 -4.93
C GLY A 320 2.92 20.23 -6.00
N ILE A 321 1.68 19.72 -6.05
CA ILE A 321 0.68 20.19 -7.00
C ILE A 321 0.27 21.62 -6.65
N VAL A 322 0.21 22.46 -7.68
CA VAL A 322 -0.26 23.85 -7.55
C VAL A 322 -1.67 23.95 -8.12
N LEU A 323 -2.62 24.39 -7.31
CA LEU A 323 -3.98 24.68 -7.78
C LEU A 323 -4.15 26.17 -8.05
N VAL A 324 -4.71 26.49 -9.21
CA VAL A 324 -5.14 27.84 -9.59
C VAL A 324 -6.66 27.82 -9.73
N SER A 325 -7.36 28.40 -8.76
CA SER A 325 -8.82 28.56 -8.78
C SER A 325 -9.17 29.95 -9.32
N MET A 326 -10.08 29.99 -10.28
CA MET A 326 -10.49 31.16 -11.03
C MET A 326 -12.00 31.31 -10.88
N GLU A 327 -12.42 32.34 -10.15
CA GLU A 327 -13.83 32.65 -9.86
C GLU A 327 -14.29 33.86 -10.69
N GLY A 328 -15.44 33.75 -11.36
CA GLY A 328 -16.00 34.87 -12.11
C GLY A 328 -17.44 34.65 -12.58
N ILE A 329 -18.30 35.65 -12.39
CA ILE A 329 -19.70 35.63 -12.85
C ILE A 329 -19.77 35.59 -14.38
N GLY A 330 -18.78 36.19 -15.07
CA GLY A 330 -18.69 36.21 -16.53
C GLY A 330 -18.55 34.82 -17.17
N MET A 331 -18.13 33.79 -16.44
CA MET A 331 -18.10 32.41 -16.97
C MET A 331 -19.49 31.93 -17.43
N TRP A 332 -20.55 32.40 -16.78
CA TRP A 332 -21.91 32.06 -17.12
C TRP A 332 -22.35 32.91 -18.32
N GLN A 333 -22.48 32.27 -19.49
CA GLN A 333 -22.94 32.85 -20.77
C GLN A 333 -21.93 33.68 -21.59
N GLN A 334 -20.69 33.89 -21.14
CA GLN A 334 -19.66 34.55 -21.98
C GLN A 334 -18.93 33.53 -22.88
N VAL A 335 -19.09 33.68 -24.19
CA VAL A 335 -18.36 32.89 -25.18
C VAL A 335 -16.87 33.21 -25.09
N GLY A 336 -16.03 32.17 -25.01
CA GLY A 336 -14.57 32.31 -25.12
C GLY A 336 -13.79 32.40 -23.81
N PHE A 337 -14.45 32.54 -22.64
CA PHE A 337 -13.74 32.71 -21.36
C PHE A 337 -12.67 31.63 -21.10
N LEU A 338 -13.02 30.34 -21.25
CA LEU A 338 -12.05 29.25 -21.07
C LEU A 338 -10.93 29.29 -22.12
N ALA A 339 -11.23 29.71 -23.35
CA ALA A 339 -10.23 29.84 -24.39
C ALA A 339 -9.23 30.96 -24.07
N ASP A 340 -9.70 32.08 -23.53
CA ASP A 340 -8.86 33.19 -23.07
C ASP A 340 -7.96 32.76 -21.90
N VAL A 341 -8.55 32.08 -20.90
CA VAL A 341 -7.81 31.51 -19.75
C VAL A 341 -6.71 30.55 -20.23
N PHE A 342 -7.04 29.53 -21.02
CA PHE A 342 -6.03 28.59 -21.54
C PHE A 342 -5.04 29.26 -22.49
N GLY A 343 -5.44 30.34 -23.17
CA GLY A 343 -4.55 31.20 -23.94
C GLY A 343 -3.46 31.85 -23.09
N LEU A 344 -3.79 32.26 -21.86
CA LEU A 344 -2.84 32.81 -20.89
C LEU A 344 -1.89 31.72 -20.36
N PHE A 345 -2.38 30.54 -20.01
CA PHE A 345 -1.51 29.40 -19.66
C PHE A 345 -0.52 29.08 -20.79
N LYS A 346 -1.01 29.04 -22.04
CA LYS A 346 -0.18 28.86 -23.23
C LYS A 346 0.88 29.97 -23.40
N LYS A 347 0.51 31.24 -23.21
CA LYS A 347 1.42 32.40 -23.30
C LYS A 347 2.59 32.28 -22.32
N HIS A 348 2.32 31.76 -21.12
CA HIS A 348 3.31 31.56 -20.06
C HIS A 348 4.03 30.21 -20.13
N GLY A 349 3.70 29.38 -21.12
CA GLY A 349 4.34 28.07 -21.32
C GLY A 349 3.99 27.03 -20.25
N LEU A 350 2.82 27.16 -19.62
CA LEU A 350 2.35 26.27 -18.55
C LEU A 350 1.40 25.21 -19.11
N SER A 351 1.71 23.94 -18.82
CA SER A 351 0.87 22.77 -19.08
C SER A 351 -0.10 22.55 -17.92
N VAL A 352 -1.39 22.40 -18.25
CA VAL A 352 -2.45 22.08 -17.28
C VAL A 352 -2.65 20.57 -17.20
N ASP A 353 -2.67 20.03 -15.98
CA ASP A 353 -2.78 18.59 -15.71
C ASP A 353 -4.25 18.19 -15.43
N LEU A 354 -4.87 18.75 -14.40
CA LEU A 354 -6.27 18.47 -14.02
C LEU A 354 -7.12 19.73 -14.16
N ILE A 355 -8.40 19.51 -14.47
CA ILE A 355 -9.40 20.58 -14.55
C ILE A 355 -10.63 20.13 -13.74
N GLY A 356 -11.10 21.02 -12.87
CA GLY A 356 -12.38 20.93 -12.18
C GLY A 356 -13.18 22.19 -12.45
N SER A 357 -14.43 22.05 -12.90
CA SER A 357 -15.28 23.20 -13.24
C SER A 357 -16.63 23.14 -12.54
N ALA A 358 -17.12 24.30 -12.14
CA ALA A 358 -18.50 24.58 -11.74
C ALA A 358 -19.05 25.73 -12.59
N GLU A 359 -20.29 26.16 -12.36
CA GLU A 359 -20.96 27.20 -13.16
C GLU A 359 -20.23 28.56 -13.14
N THR A 360 -19.50 28.85 -12.05
CA THR A 360 -18.86 30.16 -11.82
C THR A 360 -17.39 30.06 -11.38
N ASN A 361 -16.82 28.86 -11.35
CA ASN A 361 -15.45 28.61 -10.92
C ASN A 361 -14.79 27.54 -11.80
N VAL A 362 -13.56 27.80 -12.25
CA VAL A 362 -12.68 26.74 -12.77
C VAL A 362 -11.45 26.67 -11.89
N THR A 363 -11.13 25.47 -11.42
CA THR A 363 -9.86 25.16 -10.78
C THR A 363 -9.05 24.28 -11.71
N VAL A 364 -7.78 24.64 -11.89
CA VAL A 364 -6.83 23.84 -12.66
C VAL A 364 -5.62 23.48 -11.81
N SER A 365 -5.01 22.33 -12.08
CA SER A 365 -3.72 21.95 -11.48
C SER A 365 -2.56 22.17 -12.44
N LEU A 366 -1.42 22.52 -11.85
CA LEU A 366 -0.12 22.55 -12.51
C LEU A 366 0.79 21.53 -11.83
N ASP A 367 1.40 20.66 -12.63
CA ASP A 367 2.40 19.68 -12.16
C ASP A 367 3.82 20.28 -12.29
N PRO A 368 4.59 20.39 -11.20
CA PRO A 368 5.96 20.92 -11.22
C PRO A 368 6.99 20.00 -11.91
N SER A 369 6.65 18.74 -12.19
CA SER A 369 7.52 17.82 -12.94
C SER A 369 7.47 18.06 -14.45
N GLU A 370 6.37 18.63 -14.95
CA GLU A 370 6.16 19.01 -16.35
C GLU A 370 6.43 20.50 -16.61
N ASN A 371 6.33 21.32 -15.58
CA ASN A 371 6.45 22.77 -15.68
C ASN A 371 7.63 23.29 -14.86
N LEU A 372 8.39 24.25 -15.41
CA LEU A 372 9.30 25.09 -14.64
C LEU A 372 8.47 26.12 -13.85
N VAL A 373 7.81 25.67 -12.79
CA VAL A 373 6.98 26.51 -11.94
C VAL A 373 7.88 27.29 -10.98
N ASN A 374 8.41 28.43 -11.44
CA ASN A 374 9.05 29.40 -10.55
C ASN A 374 8.02 30.42 -10.03
N THR A 375 8.35 31.10 -8.92
CA THR A 375 7.44 32.08 -8.29
C THR A 375 7.12 33.25 -9.22
N ASP A 376 8.04 33.62 -10.10
CA ASP A 376 7.90 34.74 -11.04
C ASP A 376 6.87 34.45 -12.13
N VAL A 377 6.89 33.26 -12.74
CA VAL A 377 5.94 32.84 -13.78
C VAL A 377 4.53 32.69 -13.20
N LEU A 378 4.38 32.14 -11.99
CA LEU A 378 3.07 32.06 -11.34
C LEU A 378 2.51 33.45 -11.01
N SER A 379 3.36 34.36 -10.57
CA SER A 379 2.97 35.75 -10.26
C SER A 379 2.56 36.51 -11.53
N ALA A 380 3.28 36.31 -12.64
CA ALA A 380 2.93 36.87 -13.95
C ALA A 380 1.61 36.29 -14.49
N LEU A 381 1.40 34.98 -14.40
CA LEU A 381 0.14 34.33 -14.75
C LEU A 381 -1.01 34.89 -13.90
N SER A 382 -0.82 34.98 -12.58
CA SER A 382 -1.84 35.49 -11.66
C SER A 382 -2.22 36.93 -11.96
N ALA A 383 -1.25 37.78 -12.31
CA ALA A 383 -1.50 39.17 -12.69
C ALA A 383 -2.31 39.28 -13.98
N ASP A 384 -2.00 38.46 -15.00
CA ASP A 384 -2.76 38.42 -16.25
C ASP A 384 -4.18 37.88 -16.02
N LEU A 385 -4.34 36.77 -15.28
CA LEU A 385 -5.65 36.17 -14.98
C LEU A 385 -6.54 37.09 -14.12
N SER A 386 -5.94 37.89 -13.24
CA SER A 386 -6.65 38.83 -12.36
C SER A 386 -7.35 39.98 -13.13
N GLN A 387 -7.00 40.19 -14.40
CA GLN A 387 -7.66 41.17 -15.27
C GLN A 387 -9.06 40.70 -15.73
N ILE A 388 -9.29 39.38 -15.73
CA ILE A 388 -10.52 38.76 -16.26
C ILE A 388 -11.33 38.00 -15.20
N CYS A 389 -10.71 37.57 -14.11
CA CYS A 389 -11.37 36.81 -13.04
C CYS A 389 -10.67 37.00 -11.68
N LYS A 390 -11.28 36.55 -10.60
CA LYS A 390 -10.63 36.51 -9.29
C LYS A 390 -9.82 35.22 -9.17
N VAL A 391 -8.53 35.36 -8.86
CA VAL A 391 -7.59 34.23 -8.80
C VAL A 391 -7.25 33.88 -7.36
N LYS A 392 -7.22 32.58 -7.04
CA LYS A 392 -6.70 32.04 -5.79
C LYS A 392 -5.72 30.91 -6.11
N ILE A 393 -4.51 31.02 -5.57
CA ILE A 393 -3.48 29.98 -5.65
C ILE A 393 -3.51 29.18 -4.34
N ILE A 394 -3.51 27.84 -4.44
CA ILE A 394 -3.50 26.93 -3.30
C ILE A 394 -2.30 26.00 -3.42
N VAL A 395 -1.39 26.08 -2.44
CA VAL A 395 -0.12 25.36 -2.39
C VAL A 395 0.33 25.13 -0.93
N PRO A 396 1.11 24.08 -0.65
CA PRO A 396 1.35 22.90 -1.50
C PRO A 396 0.18 21.90 -1.40
N CYS A 397 -0.25 21.35 -2.54
CA CYS A 397 -1.29 20.31 -2.58
C CYS A 397 -0.70 18.95 -2.98
N ALA A 398 -1.42 17.89 -2.61
CA ALA A 398 -1.19 16.54 -3.11
C ALA A 398 -2.39 16.04 -3.91
N ALA A 399 -2.13 15.38 -5.04
CA ALA A 399 -3.12 14.67 -5.83
C ALA A 399 -3.07 13.17 -5.51
N ILE A 400 -4.18 12.62 -5.03
CA ILE A 400 -4.39 11.19 -4.81
C ILE A 400 -5.27 10.68 -5.94
N THR A 401 -4.74 9.76 -6.76
CA THR A 401 -5.44 9.25 -7.93
C THR A 401 -5.75 7.77 -7.77
N LEU A 402 -7.03 7.43 -7.90
CA LEU A 402 -7.50 6.06 -8.08
C LEU A 402 -7.49 5.74 -9.57
N VAL A 403 -6.87 4.64 -9.97
CA VAL A 403 -6.83 4.17 -11.35
C VAL A 403 -7.42 2.76 -11.42
N GLY A 404 -8.33 2.55 -12.35
CA GLY A 404 -8.98 1.27 -12.56
C GLY A 404 -9.95 1.29 -13.72
N ARG A 405 -11.03 0.51 -13.64
CA ARG A 405 -12.06 0.49 -14.67
C ARG A 405 -13.45 0.45 -14.04
N GLY A 406 -14.37 1.20 -14.64
CA GLY A 406 -15.75 1.28 -14.17
C GLY A 406 -15.87 2.22 -12.97
N MET A 407 -15.12 3.32 -12.96
CA MET A 407 -15.05 4.18 -11.78
C MET A 407 -16.41 4.77 -11.38
N ARG A 408 -17.27 5.09 -12.36
CA ARG A 408 -18.65 5.55 -12.13
C ARG A 408 -19.51 4.49 -11.44
N SER A 409 -19.39 3.23 -11.84
CA SER A 409 -20.19 2.16 -11.23
C SER A 409 -19.73 1.83 -9.81
N LEU A 410 -18.47 2.13 -9.48
CA LEU A 410 -17.85 1.86 -8.19
C LEU A 410 -18.10 2.95 -7.14
N LEU A 411 -18.71 4.08 -7.48
CA LEU A 411 -18.93 5.19 -6.54
C LEU A 411 -19.63 4.75 -5.24
N HIS A 412 -20.59 3.81 -5.32
CA HIS A 412 -21.29 3.28 -4.14
C HIS A 412 -20.40 2.43 -3.21
N LYS A 413 -19.27 1.91 -3.70
CA LYS A 413 -18.28 1.18 -2.90
C LYS A 413 -17.19 2.09 -2.33
N LEU A 414 -17.10 3.34 -2.80
CA LEU A 414 -16.10 4.29 -2.33
C LEU A 414 -16.59 5.11 -1.12
N SER A 415 -17.72 4.76 -0.51
CA SER A 415 -18.28 5.51 0.64
C SER A 415 -17.32 5.60 1.81
N ASP A 416 -16.64 4.50 2.15
CA ASP A 416 -15.71 4.44 3.28
C ASP A 416 -14.39 5.16 2.95
N VAL A 417 -13.95 5.05 1.70
CA VAL A 417 -12.84 5.83 1.15
C VAL A 417 -13.15 7.33 1.25
N TRP A 418 -14.38 7.76 0.94
CA TRP A 418 -14.80 9.15 1.07
C TRP A 418 -14.87 9.60 2.53
N ALA A 419 -15.37 8.74 3.42
CA ALA A 419 -15.41 9.01 4.85
C ALA A 419 -14.00 9.20 5.44
N THR A 420 -12.99 8.54 4.87
CA THR A 420 -11.59 8.66 5.29
C THR A 420 -11.02 10.05 5.03
N PHE A 421 -11.44 10.73 3.96
CA PHE A 421 -11.10 12.14 3.75
C PHE A 421 -11.77 13.07 4.80
N GLY A 422 -12.74 12.59 5.58
CA GLY A 422 -13.23 13.24 6.79
C GLY A 422 -13.61 14.71 6.65
N ARG A 423 -13.03 15.55 7.53
CA ARG A 423 -13.12 17.04 7.50
C ARG A 423 -12.01 17.68 6.67
N GLU A 424 -11.14 16.89 6.05
CA GLU A 424 -10.05 17.41 5.23
C GLU A 424 -10.63 18.14 4.02
N ARG A 425 -10.00 19.24 3.64
CA ARG A 425 -10.50 20.08 2.55
C ARG A 425 -10.05 19.49 1.22
N VAL A 426 -10.88 18.61 0.65
CA VAL A 426 -10.78 18.27 -0.77
C VAL A 426 -11.01 19.54 -1.59
N HIS A 427 -9.94 20.08 -2.16
CA HIS A 427 -9.96 21.31 -2.96
C HIS A 427 -10.54 21.05 -4.36
N MET A 428 -10.30 19.86 -4.91
CA MET A 428 -10.76 19.49 -6.25
C MET A 428 -10.96 17.98 -6.36
N ILE A 429 -12.01 17.58 -7.06
CA ILE A 429 -12.23 16.22 -7.53
C ILE A 429 -12.26 16.27 -9.05
N SER A 430 -11.47 15.43 -9.71
CA SER A 430 -11.45 15.32 -11.18
C SER A 430 -11.65 13.87 -11.59
N GLN A 431 -12.64 13.62 -12.43
CA GLN A 431 -12.93 12.30 -12.99
C GLN A 431 -12.70 12.31 -14.49
N SER A 432 -11.93 11.33 -14.97
CA SER A 432 -11.74 11.13 -16.41
C SER A 432 -13.03 10.76 -17.14
N SER A 433 -13.14 11.23 -18.39
CA SER A 433 -14.25 10.89 -19.28
C SER A 433 -14.23 9.43 -19.73
N ASN A 434 -13.04 8.82 -19.80
CA ASN A 434 -12.79 7.42 -20.17
C ASN A 434 -13.11 6.42 -19.04
N ASP A 435 -13.53 6.89 -17.86
CA ASP A 435 -13.94 6.09 -16.71
C ASP A 435 -12.82 5.20 -16.12
N LEU A 436 -11.55 5.63 -16.29
CA LEU A 436 -10.36 4.91 -15.83
C LEU A 436 -9.71 5.49 -14.59
N ASN A 437 -9.94 6.77 -14.29
CA ASN A 437 -9.34 7.42 -13.14
C ASN A 437 -10.31 8.36 -12.41
N LEU A 438 -10.06 8.53 -11.11
CA LEU A 438 -10.70 9.49 -10.22
C LEU A 438 -9.63 10.08 -9.30
N THR A 439 -9.45 11.40 -9.34
CA THR A 439 -8.40 12.12 -8.60
C THR A 439 -9.00 13.07 -7.58
N PHE A 440 -8.45 13.05 -6.37
CA PHE A 440 -8.73 13.97 -5.28
C PHE A 440 -7.50 14.85 -5.04
N VAL A 441 -7.69 16.16 -4.89
CA VAL A 441 -6.61 17.08 -4.52
C VAL A 441 -6.89 17.65 -3.15
N ILE A 442 -5.95 17.47 -2.23
CA ILE A 442 -6.01 17.89 -0.82
C ILE A 442 -4.73 18.67 -0.46
N ASP A 443 -4.70 19.28 0.73
CA ASP A 443 -3.47 19.87 1.27
C ASP A 443 -2.41 18.78 1.46
N GLU A 444 -1.15 19.08 1.13
CA GLU A 444 -0.08 18.08 1.15
C GLU A 444 0.18 17.51 2.56
N ALA A 445 0.02 18.34 3.60
CA ALA A 445 0.18 17.92 5.00
C ALA A 445 -0.84 16.85 5.42
N ASP A 446 -2.04 16.88 4.84
CA ASP A 446 -3.13 15.94 5.16
C ASP A 446 -3.01 14.64 4.34
N ALA A 447 -2.16 14.63 3.31
CA ALA A 447 -1.92 13.46 2.46
C ALA A 447 -0.88 12.49 3.04
N ASP A 448 -0.13 12.89 4.06
CA ASP A 448 0.88 12.05 4.70
C ASP A 448 0.24 10.96 5.56
N GLY A 449 0.66 9.71 5.34
CA GLY A 449 0.09 8.54 6.02
C GLY A 449 -1.30 8.11 5.52
N LEU A 450 -1.92 8.88 4.60
CA LEU A 450 -3.26 8.59 4.10
C LEU A 450 -3.29 7.45 3.07
N LEU A 451 -2.22 7.30 2.26
CA LEU A 451 -2.17 6.33 1.16
C LEU A 451 -2.34 4.86 1.62
N PRO A 452 -1.68 4.37 2.70
CA PRO A 452 -1.91 3.03 3.22
C PRO A 452 -3.35 2.80 3.70
N ILE A 453 -3.95 3.81 4.35
CA ILE A 453 -5.32 3.72 4.88
C ILE A 453 -6.31 3.58 3.71
N LEU A 454 -6.21 4.47 2.71
CA LEU A 454 -7.08 4.41 1.53
C LEU A 454 -6.88 3.11 0.74
N HIS A 455 -5.64 2.59 0.66
CA HIS A 455 -5.37 1.32 -0.01
C HIS A 455 -6.06 0.15 0.69
N ALA A 456 -6.01 0.08 2.03
CA ALA A 456 -6.71 -0.93 2.81
C ALA A 456 -8.24 -0.82 2.65
N GLU A 457 -8.80 0.39 2.78
CA GLU A 457 -10.25 0.62 2.63
C GLU A 457 -10.76 0.24 1.22
N LEU A 458 -9.95 0.48 0.18
CA LEU A 458 -10.26 0.05 -1.19
C LEU A 458 -10.34 -1.48 -1.32
N ILE A 459 -9.49 -2.21 -0.60
CA ILE A 459 -9.53 -3.68 -0.55
C ILE A 459 -10.77 -4.15 0.22
N ASP A 460 -11.00 -3.61 1.42
CA ASP A 460 -12.08 -4.03 2.32
C ASP A 460 -13.47 -3.78 1.74
N SER A 461 -13.66 -2.61 1.11
CA SER A 461 -14.90 -2.27 0.35
C SER A 461 -15.13 -3.15 -0.88
N GLY A 462 -14.13 -3.92 -1.31
CA GLY A 462 -14.16 -4.67 -2.56
C GLY A 462 -14.22 -3.76 -3.80
N ALA A 463 -13.79 -2.50 -3.67
CA ALA A 463 -13.56 -1.59 -4.80
C ALA A 463 -12.27 -1.96 -5.55
N MET A 464 -11.27 -2.46 -4.83
CA MET A 464 -10.06 -3.10 -5.34
C MET A 464 -10.18 -4.63 -5.17
N PRO A 465 -10.52 -5.39 -6.22
CA PRO A 465 -10.83 -6.81 -6.10
C PRO A 465 -9.54 -7.66 -6.09
N VAL A 466 -8.79 -7.64 -4.98
CA VAL A 466 -7.51 -8.36 -4.83
C VAL A 466 -7.63 -9.89 -4.93
N GLU A 467 -8.84 -10.43 -4.72
CA GLU A 467 -9.16 -11.85 -4.92
C GLU A 467 -8.99 -12.30 -6.39
N GLU A 468 -8.99 -11.36 -7.35
CA GLU A 468 -8.81 -11.63 -8.78
C GLU A 468 -7.32 -11.87 -9.10
N THR A 469 -6.85 -13.08 -8.84
CA THR A 469 -5.43 -13.50 -8.96
C THR A 469 -4.85 -13.41 -10.37
N ALA A 470 -5.70 -13.21 -11.40
CA ALA A 470 -5.24 -12.94 -12.76
C ALA A 470 -4.63 -11.54 -12.91
N VAL A 471 -5.03 -10.59 -12.05
CA VAL A 471 -4.60 -9.19 -12.08
C VAL A 471 -3.74 -8.85 -10.86
N PHE A 472 -4.09 -9.36 -9.69
CA PHE A 472 -3.36 -9.09 -8.45
C PHE A 472 -2.51 -10.29 -8.05
N GLY A 473 -1.20 -10.09 -8.00
CA GLY A 473 -0.20 -11.05 -7.58
C GLY A 473 0.24 -10.85 -6.12
N PRO A 474 1.43 -11.36 -5.77
CA PRO A 474 1.92 -11.30 -4.39
C PRO A 474 2.14 -9.86 -3.91
N ARG A 475 2.09 -9.69 -2.58
CA ARG A 475 2.39 -8.42 -1.91
C ARG A 475 3.88 -8.08 -2.03
N TRP A 476 4.19 -6.80 -1.97
CA TRP A 476 5.59 -6.38 -1.96
C TRP A 476 6.38 -6.97 -0.78
N ARG A 477 5.80 -7.01 0.43
CA ARG A 477 6.45 -7.67 1.58
C ARG A 477 6.75 -9.14 1.33
N GLU A 478 5.89 -9.88 0.63
CA GLU A 478 6.12 -11.29 0.26
C GLU A 478 7.31 -11.40 -0.69
N ILE A 479 7.35 -10.52 -1.70
CA ILE A 479 8.46 -10.45 -2.67
C ILE A 479 9.78 -10.01 -1.99
N ALA A 480 9.70 -9.16 -0.97
CA ALA A 480 10.84 -8.68 -0.19
C ALA A 480 11.30 -9.68 0.89
N GLY A 481 10.53 -10.74 1.14
CA GLY A 481 10.84 -11.73 2.17
C GLY A 481 10.69 -11.20 3.61
N THR A 482 9.87 -10.17 3.81
CA THR A 482 9.70 -9.51 5.12
C THR A 482 8.43 -9.94 5.87
N VAL A 483 7.68 -10.91 5.34
CA VAL A 483 6.41 -11.38 5.95
C VAL A 483 6.69 -12.31 7.12
N ARG A 484 6.02 -12.06 8.25
CA ARG A 484 5.94 -13.02 9.35
C ARG A 484 4.86 -14.04 9.05
N PRO A 485 5.20 -15.33 8.80
CA PRO A 485 4.19 -16.33 8.48
C PRO A 485 3.29 -16.59 9.69
N ARG A 486 1.98 -16.66 9.46
CA ARG A 486 1.03 -17.16 10.46
C ARG A 486 1.32 -18.63 10.74
N GLY A 487 1.43 -18.99 12.02
CA GLY A 487 1.58 -20.38 12.43
C GLY A 487 0.35 -21.21 12.05
N THR A 488 0.53 -22.53 11.88
CA THR A 488 -0.61 -23.42 11.64
C THR A 488 -1.58 -23.38 12.83
N PRO A 489 -2.88 -23.11 12.63
CA PRO A 489 -3.83 -23.05 13.72
C PRO A 489 -3.93 -24.39 14.49
N TRP A 490 -4.00 -24.33 15.81
CA TRP A 490 -4.02 -25.51 16.70
C TRP A 490 -5.14 -26.49 16.35
N TRP A 491 -6.30 -25.98 15.91
CA TRP A 491 -7.49 -26.77 15.64
C TRP A 491 -7.33 -27.67 14.41
N ARG A 492 -6.44 -27.34 13.46
CA ARG A 492 -6.10 -28.25 12.36
C ARG A 492 -5.44 -29.54 12.89
N GLY A 493 -4.63 -29.43 13.94
CA GLY A 493 -4.03 -30.58 14.64
C GLY A 493 -4.99 -31.36 15.55
N GLN A 494 -6.08 -30.72 16.00
CA GLN A 494 -7.09 -31.32 16.90
C GLN A 494 -8.37 -31.77 16.16
N ARG A 495 -8.32 -31.89 14.84
CA ARG A 495 -9.47 -32.19 13.97
C ARG A 495 -10.34 -33.34 14.47
N ALA A 496 -9.74 -34.50 14.76
CA ALA A 496 -10.49 -35.70 15.17
C ALA A 496 -11.28 -35.48 16.47
N HIS A 497 -10.66 -34.81 17.44
CA HIS A 497 -11.30 -34.46 18.71
C HIS A 497 -12.43 -33.45 18.50
N LEU A 498 -12.21 -32.42 17.68
CA LEU A 498 -13.25 -31.43 17.36
C LEU A 498 -14.46 -32.05 16.64
N LEU A 499 -14.25 -33.01 15.74
CA LEU A 499 -15.35 -33.76 15.11
C LEU A 499 -16.15 -34.56 16.14
N GLN A 500 -15.48 -35.26 17.06
CA GLN A 500 -16.14 -35.98 18.15
C GLN A 500 -16.96 -35.06 19.04
N LEU A 501 -16.43 -33.88 19.37
CA LEU A 501 -17.16 -32.86 20.13
C LEU A 501 -18.39 -32.34 19.38
N ALA A 502 -18.32 -32.21 18.05
CA ALA A 502 -19.46 -31.81 17.22
C ALA A 502 -20.56 -32.88 17.15
N GLU A 503 -20.23 -34.17 17.26
CA GLU A 503 -21.21 -35.27 17.37
C GLU A 503 -22.06 -35.15 18.65
N ALA A 504 -21.47 -34.67 19.75
CA ALA A 504 -22.19 -34.43 21.00
C ALA A 504 -23.15 -33.22 20.94
N GLY A 505 -23.01 -32.37 19.92
CA GLY A 505 -23.94 -31.29 19.60
C GLY A 505 -23.26 -29.99 19.15
N THR A 506 -23.97 -29.25 18.31
CA THR A 506 -23.61 -27.92 17.79
C THR A 506 -24.82 -26.97 17.93
N PRO A 507 -24.62 -25.63 17.97
CA PRO A 507 -23.34 -24.94 17.95
C PRO A 507 -22.58 -25.00 19.28
N ARG A 508 -21.25 -25.05 19.23
CA ARG A 508 -20.40 -25.09 20.45
C ARG A 508 -19.09 -24.34 20.29
N TYR A 509 -18.68 -23.64 21.34
CA TYR A 509 -17.35 -23.07 21.47
C TYR A 509 -16.39 -24.10 22.07
N VAL A 510 -15.16 -24.12 21.55
CA VAL A 510 -14.07 -24.94 22.09
C VAL A 510 -12.85 -24.04 22.29
N TYR A 511 -12.32 -23.98 23.51
CA TYR A 511 -11.16 -23.16 23.87
C TYR A 511 -9.93 -24.02 24.19
N HIS A 512 -8.81 -23.69 23.55
CA HIS A 512 -7.53 -24.36 23.70
C HIS A 512 -6.62 -23.60 24.68
N LEU A 513 -6.57 -24.06 25.93
CA LEU A 513 -5.80 -23.39 27.00
C LEU A 513 -4.29 -23.33 26.76
N PRO A 514 -3.63 -24.28 26.06
CA PRO A 514 -2.23 -24.11 25.70
C PRO A 514 -1.96 -22.87 24.85
N THR A 515 -2.90 -22.47 23.98
CA THR A 515 -2.77 -21.23 23.19
C THR A 515 -2.83 -20.02 24.12
N VAL A 516 -3.74 -20.01 25.09
CA VAL A 516 -3.86 -18.95 26.11
C VAL A 516 -2.57 -18.82 26.92
N ARG A 517 -2.01 -19.95 27.41
CA ARG A 517 -0.72 -19.96 28.13
C ARG A 517 0.43 -19.47 27.27
N ALA A 518 0.50 -19.91 26.01
CA ALA A 518 1.56 -19.48 25.10
C ALA A 518 1.53 -17.95 24.89
N ARG A 519 0.34 -17.38 24.66
CA ARG A 519 0.15 -15.93 24.53
C ARG A 519 0.48 -15.18 25.82
N ALA A 520 0.06 -15.70 26.97
CA ALA A 520 0.38 -15.13 28.28
C ALA A 520 1.89 -15.11 28.55
N ARG A 521 2.59 -16.22 28.29
CA ARG A 521 4.04 -16.34 28.47
C ARG A 521 4.83 -15.44 27.51
N ALA A 522 4.37 -15.29 26.27
CA ALA A 522 4.98 -14.37 25.32
C ALA A 522 4.97 -12.93 25.84
N LEU A 523 3.84 -12.49 26.42
CA LEU A 523 3.75 -11.17 27.05
C LEU A 523 4.52 -11.08 28.37
N ALA A 524 4.58 -12.17 29.15
CA ALA A 524 5.37 -12.23 30.38
C ALA A 524 6.87 -12.06 30.11
N ALA A 525 7.36 -12.50 28.95
CA ALA A 525 8.76 -12.35 28.54
C ALA A 525 9.17 -10.89 28.24
N ILE A 526 8.22 -9.98 28.01
CA ILE A 526 8.49 -8.57 27.70
C ILE A 526 8.82 -7.80 28.99
N THR A 527 10.11 -7.66 29.28
CA THR A 527 10.59 -7.11 30.56
C THR A 527 10.21 -5.65 30.85
N PRO A 528 10.04 -4.73 29.87
CA PRO A 528 9.61 -3.36 30.17
C PRO A 528 8.22 -3.23 30.81
N ILE A 529 7.37 -4.28 30.72
CA ILE A 529 6.01 -4.29 31.26
C ILE A 529 6.02 -4.79 32.70
N ASP A 530 5.65 -3.93 33.64
CA ASP A 530 5.65 -4.22 35.08
C ASP A 530 4.35 -4.91 35.52
N GLN A 531 3.21 -4.56 34.92
CA GLN A 531 1.88 -5.04 35.32
C GLN A 531 1.08 -5.50 34.10
N ARG A 532 0.34 -6.60 34.24
CA ARG A 532 -0.44 -7.21 33.17
C ARG A 532 -1.81 -7.55 33.70
N TYR A 533 -2.86 -7.04 33.06
CA TYR A 533 -4.24 -7.37 33.37
C TYR A 533 -4.88 -8.06 32.16
N TYR A 534 -5.82 -8.96 32.42
CA TYR A 534 -6.66 -9.54 31.38
C TYR A 534 -8.05 -8.89 31.40
N ALA A 535 -8.44 -8.27 30.29
CA ALA A 535 -9.77 -7.69 30.12
C ALA A 535 -10.83 -8.80 29.95
N ILE A 536 -11.54 -9.15 31.01
CA ILE A 536 -12.38 -10.36 31.03
C ILE A 536 -13.60 -10.29 30.11
N LYS A 537 -14.01 -9.07 29.74
CA LYS A 537 -15.01 -8.82 28.70
C LYS A 537 -14.69 -9.47 27.35
N ALA A 538 -13.44 -9.84 27.12
CA ALA A 538 -13.04 -10.62 25.94
C ALA A 538 -13.53 -12.07 26.04
N ASN A 539 -13.33 -12.73 27.18
CA ASN A 539 -13.85 -14.06 27.49
C ASN A 539 -13.81 -14.31 29.01
N SER A 540 -14.97 -14.41 29.65
CA SER A 540 -15.07 -14.60 31.09
C SER A 540 -15.14 -16.06 31.53
N HIS A 541 -14.81 -17.03 30.68
CA HIS A 541 -14.90 -18.45 31.02
C HIS A 541 -14.00 -18.79 32.23
N PRO A 542 -14.50 -19.48 33.28
CA PRO A 542 -13.76 -19.74 34.52
C PRO A 542 -12.35 -20.32 34.31
N ALA A 543 -12.23 -21.37 33.47
CA ALA A 543 -10.94 -22.01 33.20
C ALA A 543 -9.90 -21.08 32.52
N ILE A 544 -10.35 -20.08 31.74
CA ILE A 544 -9.46 -19.09 31.13
C ILE A 544 -8.98 -18.10 32.20
N LEU A 545 -9.88 -17.67 33.09
CA LEU A 545 -9.53 -16.78 34.21
C LEU A 545 -8.51 -17.44 35.15
N GLU A 546 -8.75 -18.69 35.52
CA GLU A 546 -7.82 -19.51 36.33
C GLU A 546 -6.47 -19.67 35.64
N THR A 547 -6.47 -19.98 34.34
CA THR A 547 -5.23 -20.13 33.55
C THR A 547 -4.40 -18.84 33.53
N LEU A 548 -5.04 -17.69 33.28
CA LEU A 548 -4.35 -16.41 33.19
C LEU A 548 -3.86 -15.91 34.55
N GLU A 549 -4.64 -16.13 35.61
CA GLU A 549 -4.21 -15.82 36.99
C GLU A 549 -2.97 -16.62 37.37
N ALA A 550 -2.94 -17.92 37.03
CA ALA A 550 -1.80 -18.80 37.27
C ALA A 550 -0.55 -18.41 36.47
N GLU A 551 -0.71 -17.85 35.27
CA GLU A 551 0.40 -17.25 34.48
C GLU A 551 0.76 -15.83 34.96
N GLY A 552 0.17 -15.35 36.07
CA GLY A 552 0.57 -14.13 36.77
C GLY A 552 -0.21 -12.86 36.39
N PHE A 553 -1.26 -12.95 35.58
CA PHE A 553 -2.06 -11.79 35.18
C PHE A 553 -2.99 -11.34 36.31
N GLY A 554 -3.16 -10.02 36.47
CA GLY A 554 -4.34 -9.46 37.13
C GLY A 554 -5.56 -9.49 36.21
N LEU A 555 -6.72 -9.04 36.68
CA LEU A 555 -7.95 -9.02 35.90
C LEU A 555 -8.53 -7.60 35.81
N GLU A 556 -8.99 -7.23 34.62
CA GLU A 556 -9.70 -5.97 34.37
C GLU A 556 -11.19 -6.26 34.18
N CYS A 557 -12.00 -5.52 34.93
CA CYS A 557 -13.46 -5.61 34.95
C CYS A 557 -14.07 -4.24 34.61
N VAL A 558 -15.13 -4.25 33.80
CA VAL A 558 -15.87 -3.03 33.41
C VAL A 558 -17.24 -2.92 34.08
N SER A 559 -17.69 -3.95 34.81
CA SER A 559 -18.97 -3.93 35.53
C SER A 559 -18.94 -4.62 36.89
N HIS A 560 -19.90 -4.30 37.75
CA HIS A 560 -20.09 -4.99 39.02
C HIS A 560 -20.40 -6.49 38.85
N GLY A 561 -21.06 -6.88 37.76
CA GLY A 561 -21.31 -8.29 37.42
C GLY A 561 -20.00 -9.05 37.18
N GLU A 562 -19.07 -8.42 36.45
CA GLU A 562 -17.73 -8.97 36.21
C GLU A 562 -16.91 -9.08 37.49
N LEU A 563 -16.96 -8.09 38.39
CA LEU A 563 -16.32 -8.17 39.71
C LEU A 563 -16.83 -9.37 40.52
N LYS A 564 -18.16 -9.56 40.59
CA LYS A 564 -18.75 -10.72 41.28
C LYS A 564 -18.29 -12.04 40.67
N HIS A 565 -18.30 -12.12 39.34
CA HIS A 565 -17.87 -13.32 38.63
C HIS A 565 -16.42 -13.66 38.95
N VAL A 566 -15.52 -12.68 38.88
CA VAL A 566 -14.09 -12.85 39.19
C VAL A 566 -13.86 -13.37 40.61
N PHE A 567 -14.46 -12.75 41.62
CA PHE A 567 -14.23 -13.18 43.01
C PHE A 567 -14.96 -14.49 43.36
N ASN A 568 -16.00 -14.86 42.61
CA ASN A 568 -16.64 -16.17 42.75
C ASN A 568 -15.76 -17.30 42.18
N VAL A 569 -15.14 -17.07 41.01
CA VAL A 569 -14.26 -18.05 40.36
C VAL A 569 -12.90 -18.11 41.07
N LEU A 570 -12.35 -16.96 41.47
CA LEU A 570 -11.02 -16.81 42.06
C LEU A 570 -11.11 -16.18 43.46
N PRO A 571 -11.63 -16.90 44.47
CA PRO A 571 -11.81 -16.35 45.81
C PRO A 571 -10.48 -15.98 46.51
N GLY A 572 -9.35 -16.54 46.05
CA GLY A 572 -8.01 -16.23 46.55
C GLY A 572 -7.33 -15.04 45.86
N LEU A 573 -7.94 -14.46 44.81
CA LEU A 573 -7.34 -13.35 44.08
C LEU A 573 -7.32 -12.09 44.96
N SER A 574 -6.13 -11.52 45.16
CA SER A 574 -5.99 -10.24 45.85
C SER A 574 -6.76 -9.15 45.10
N PRO A 575 -7.64 -8.36 45.76
CA PRO A 575 -8.35 -7.24 45.14
C PRO A 575 -7.43 -6.21 44.48
N ARG A 576 -6.19 -6.07 44.97
CA ARG A 576 -5.18 -5.17 44.36
C ARG A 576 -4.69 -5.62 42.97
N ARG A 577 -4.94 -6.88 42.58
CA ARG A 577 -4.68 -7.40 41.23
C ARG A 577 -5.91 -7.28 40.32
N VAL A 578 -6.99 -6.66 40.80
CA VAL A 578 -8.20 -6.38 40.02
C VAL A 578 -8.29 -4.89 39.75
N LEU A 579 -8.49 -4.55 38.48
CA LEU A 579 -8.67 -3.20 38.00
C LEU A 579 -10.12 -3.03 37.52
N PHE A 580 -10.81 -2.03 38.06
CA PHE A 580 -12.17 -1.71 37.69
C PHE A 580 -12.18 -0.47 36.79
N THR A 581 -12.42 -0.65 35.49
CA THR A 581 -12.37 0.41 34.46
C THR A 581 -13.74 0.59 33.80
N PRO A 582 -14.77 1.02 34.57
CA PRO A 582 -16.10 1.24 34.03
C PRO A 582 -16.15 2.44 33.09
N SER A 583 -17.24 2.54 32.33
CA SER A 583 -17.56 3.75 31.56
C SER A 583 -19.03 4.11 31.80
N PHE A 584 -19.30 5.31 32.31
CA PHE A 584 -20.64 5.78 32.69
C PHE A 584 -21.43 4.79 33.58
N CYS A 585 -20.78 4.06 34.47
CA CYS A 585 -21.48 3.12 35.35
C CYS A 585 -22.32 3.84 36.41
N PRO A 586 -23.35 3.17 36.96
CA PRO A 586 -24.09 3.66 38.12
C PRO A 586 -23.21 3.88 39.35
N ARG A 587 -23.65 4.76 40.26
CA ARG A 587 -22.91 5.12 41.49
C ARG A 587 -22.64 3.89 42.36
N GLU A 588 -23.62 3.00 42.47
CA GLU A 588 -23.56 1.79 43.27
C GLU A 588 -22.43 0.84 42.82
N GLU A 589 -22.00 0.88 41.56
CA GLU A 589 -20.88 0.07 41.10
C GLU A 589 -19.54 0.59 41.61
N PHE A 590 -19.37 1.92 41.67
CA PHE A 590 -18.20 2.53 42.32
C PHE A 590 -18.16 2.21 43.82
N GLU A 591 -19.30 2.30 44.51
CA GLU A 591 -19.40 1.93 45.93
C GLU A 591 -19.00 0.47 46.17
N ALA A 592 -19.51 -0.45 45.34
CA ALA A 592 -19.17 -1.86 45.43
C ALA A 592 -17.68 -2.12 45.15
N ALA A 593 -17.11 -1.47 44.13
CA ALA A 593 -15.69 -1.61 43.80
C ALA A 593 -14.79 -1.11 44.95
N PHE A 594 -15.07 0.08 45.50
CA PHE A 594 -14.32 0.58 46.65
C PHE A 594 -14.48 -0.29 47.91
N ALA A 595 -15.65 -0.87 48.13
CA ALA A 595 -15.89 -1.79 49.24
C ALA A 595 -15.09 -3.10 49.12
N LEU A 596 -14.87 -3.58 47.89
CA LEU A 596 -14.03 -4.75 47.60
C LEU A 596 -12.53 -4.43 47.69
N GLY A 597 -12.14 -3.16 47.69
CA GLY A 597 -10.75 -2.72 47.74
C GLY A 597 -10.00 -2.93 46.41
N VAL A 598 -10.71 -2.96 45.28
CA VAL A 598 -10.10 -3.01 43.95
C VAL A 598 -9.64 -1.62 43.51
N THR A 599 -8.71 -1.56 42.55
CA THR A 599 -8.27 -0.29 41.96
C THR A 599 -9.38 0.24 41.05
N VAL A 600 -9.82 1.47 41.25
CA VAL A 600 -10.89 2.10 40.46
C VAL A 600 -10.31 3.11 39.48
N THR A 601 -10.68 2.99 38.20
CA THR A 601 -10.39 3.96 37.16
C THR A 601 -11.58 4.88 36.94
N VAL A 602 -11.34 6.19 36.82
CA VAL A 602 -12.36 7.21 36.54
C VAL A 602 -11.98 7.97 35.27
N ASP A 603 -12.97 8.28 34.43
CA ASP A 603 -12.76 8.90 33.11
C ASP A 603 -13.44 10.28 32.96
N ASN A 604 -14.05 10.82 34.01
CA ASN A 604 -14.75 12.11 33.98
C ASN A 604 -14.68 12.82 35.34
N VAL A 605 -14.65 14.16 35.34
CA VAL A 605 -14.57 14.97 36.57
C VAL A 605 -15.95 15.12 37.24
N GLU A 606 -17.01 14.96 36.46
CA GLU A 606 -18.40 15.07 36.90
C GLU A 606 -18.73 14.07 38.02
N ALA A 607 -18.17 12.85 37.97
CA ALA A 607 -18.34 11.85 39.02
C ALA A 607 -17.81 12.34 40.38
N LEU A 608 -16.62 12.96 40.42
CA LEU A 608 -16.03 13.49 41.65
C LEU A 608 -16.84 14.68 42.17
N GLN A 609 -17.31 15.56 41.28
CA GLN A 609 -18.11 16.72 41.66
C GLN A 609 -19.49 16.33 42.19
N ARG A 610 -20.11 15.30 41.60
CA ARG A 610 -21.46 14.86 41.95
C ARG A 610 -21.50 13.97 43.19
N TRP A 611 -20.46 13.16 43.41
CA TRP A 611 -20.37 12.22 44.53
C TRP A 611 -19.10 12.41 45.37
N PRO A 612 -18.86 13.61 45.93
CA PRO A 612 -17.60 13.95 46.59
C PRO A 612 -17.26 13.03 47.77
N ASP A 613 -18.26 12.61 48.56
CA ASP A 613 -18.05 11.73 49.71
C ASP A 613 -17.61 10.31 49.33
N LEU A 614 -17.99 9.86 48.13
CA LEU A 614 -17.61 8.54 47.63
C LEU A 614 -16.10 8.48 47.29
N PHE A 615 -15.58 9.55 46.69
CA PHE A 615 -14.19 9.63 46.23
C PHE A 615 -13.22 10.23 47.25
N ARG A 616 -13.74 10.80 48.35
CA ARG A 616 -12.93 11.45 49.39
C ARG A 616 -11.89 10.52 49.99
N ASN A 617 -10.63 10.99 50.08
CA ASN A 617 -9.50 10.25 50.65
C ASN A 617 -9.27 8.86 50.01
N ARG A 618 -9.52 8.72 48.69
CA ARG A 618 -9.30 7.49 47.93
C ARG A 618 -8.06 7.58 47.03
N GLU A 619 -7.56 6.42 46.62
CA GLU A 619 -6.63 6.30 45.51
C GLU A 619 -7.40 5.83 44.26
N LEU A 620 -7.11 6.42 43.11
CA LEU A 620 -7.73 6.05 41.84
C LEU A 620 -6.77 6.16 40.66
N TRP A 621 -7.17 5.55 39.55
CA TRP A 621 -6.56 5.78 38.24
C TRP A 621 -7.40 6.77 37.44
N LEU A 622 -6.76 7.61 36.65
CA LEU A 622 -7.44 8.52 35.73
C LEU A 622 -7.25 8.04 34.29
N ARG A 623 -8.37 7.83 33.58
CA ARG A 623 -8.36 7.54 32.14
C ARG A 623 -8.42 8.85 31.34
N VAL A 624 -7.46 9.06 30.46
CA VAL A 624 -7.32 10.28 29.64
C VAL A 624 -7.60 9.96 28.17
N ASP A 625 -8.32 10.87 27.50
CA ASP A 625 -8.44 10.90 26.04
C ASP A 625 -7.37 11.85 25.47
N LEU A 626 -6.41 11.28 24.72
CA LEU A 626 -5.34 12.01 24.06
C LEU A 626 -5.80 12.74 22.78
N GLY A 627 -7.11 12.74 22.50
CA GLY A 627 -7.72 13.46 21.38
C GLY A 627 -7.55 12.79 20.02
N ARG A 628 -7.02 11.56 20.01
CA ARG A 628 -6.84 10.71 18.83
C ARG A 628 -7.38 9.31 19.15
N GLY A 629 -7.95 8.62 18.17
CA GLY A 629 -8.44 7.24 18.34
C GLY A 629 -8.10 6.41 17.10
N GLU A 630 -7.66 5.18 17.31
CA GLU A 630 -7.26 4.25 16.26
C GLU A 630 -8.01 2.92 16.41
N GLY A 631 -8.32 2.29 15.29
CA GLY A 631 -8.92 0.97 15.27
C GLY A 631 -9.61 0.65 13.96
N HIS A 632 -9.65 -0.65 13.63
CA HIS A 632 -10.14 -1.20 12.35
C HIS A 632 -11.63 -0.94 12.08
N HIS A 633 -12.39 -0.38 13.02
CA HIS A 633 -13.79 0.00 12.80
C HIS A 633 -14.18 1.16 13.73
N ALA A 634 -15.11 2.04 13.29
CA ALA A 634 -15.54 3.20 14.07
C ALA A 634 -16.02 2.85 15.50
N LYS A 635 -16.69 1.70 15.65
CA LYS A 635 -17.20 1.19 16.93
C LYS A 635 -16.12 0.67 17.90
N VAL A 636 -14.86 0.57 17.48
CA VAL A 636 -13.73 0.12 18.32
C VAL A 636 -12.63 1.17 18.48
N ARG A 637 -12.85 2.40 17.97
CA ARG A 637 -12.01 3.57 18.24
C ARG A 637 -12.43 4.18 19.57
N THR A 638 -11.51 4.29 20.53
CA THR A 638 -11.84 4.70 21.90
C THR A 638 -11.18 6.01 22.35
N GLY A 639 -10.63 6.80 21.43
CA GLY A 639 -10.15 8.16 21.67
C GLY A 639 -10.59 9.14 20.58
N GLY A 640 -10.44 10.44 20.84
CA GLY A 640 -10.87 11.53 19.96
C GLY A 640 -12.25 12.12 20.28
N LYS A 641 -12.59 13.24 19.62
CA LYS A 641 -13.76 14.08 19.94
C LYS A 641 -15.11 13.33 19.97
N GLU A 642 -15.26 12.29 19.16
CA GLU A 642 -16.49 11.49 19.10
C GLU A 642 -16.47 10.28 20.05
N SER A 643 -15.33 10.03 20.71
CA SER A 643 -15.22 9.01 21.75
C SER A 643 -15.98 9.45 23.00
N LYS A 644 -16.74 8.52 23.57
CA LYS A 644 -17.33 8.71 24.90
C LYS A 644 -16.33 8.44 26.03
N PHE A 645 -15.16 7.89 25.72
CA PHE A 645 -14.24 7.37 26.72
C PHE A 645 -13.12 8.36 27.04
N GLY A 646 -12.76 8.45 28.31
CA GLY A 646 -11.60 9.21 28.78
C GLY A 646 -11.87 10.70 28.97
N LEU A 647 -11.13 11.27 29.92
CA LEU A 647 -11.17 12.69 30.21
C LEU A 647 -10.39 13.44 29.13
N PRO A 648 -10.96 14.46 28.46
CA PRO A 648 -10.23 15.25 27.49
C PRO A 648 -8.99 15.90 28.12
N MET A 649 -7.85 15.88 27.42
CA MET A 649 -6.58 16.47 27.91
C MET A 649 -6.73 17.88 28.50
N ALA A 650 -7.56 18.73 27.88
CA ALA A 650 -7.79 20.11 28.32
C ALA A 650 -8.42 20.22 29.71
N ARG A 651 -9.03 19.15 30.23
CA ARG A 651 -9.71 19.12 31.54
C ARG A 651 -8.93 18.37 32.62
N VAL A 652 -7.72 17.86 32.33
CA VAL A 652 -6.90 17.15 33.32
C VAL A 652 -6.61 18.04 34.53
N ASP A 653 -6.26 19.32 34.33
CA ASP A 653 -5.99 20.24 35.45
C ASP A 653 -7.24 20.50 36.32
N GLU A 654 -8.43 20.50 35.72
CA GLU A 654 -9.70 20.61 36.44
C GLU A 654 -9.91 19.38 37.33
N PHE A 655 -9.71 18.18 36.77
CA PHE A 655 -9.85 16.92 37.51
C PHE A 655 -8.87 16.84 38.69
N VAL A 656 -7.59 17.19 38.45
CA VAL A 656 -6.55 17.19 39.50
C VAL A 656 -6.90 18.15 40.64
N ARG A 657 -7.42 19.34 40.32
CA ARG A 657 -7.86 20.31 41.34
C ARG A 657 -8.98 19.73 42.21
N VAL A 658 -10.03 19.17 41.60
CA VAL A 658 -11.16 18.57 42.33
C VAL A 658 -10.70 17.37 43.16
N ALA A 659 -9.87 16.50 42.60
CA ALA A 659 -9.31 15.36 43.34
C ALA A 659 -8.51 15.83 44.58
N THR A 660 -7.71 16.89 44.43
CA THR A 660 -6.94 17.47 45.54
C THR A 660 -7.84 18.01 46.66
N GLU A 661 -8.93 18.71 46.31
CA GLU A 661 -9.92 19.21 47.28
C GLU A 661 -10.62 18.08 48.07
N LEU A 662 -10.72 16.89 47.47
CA LEU A 662 -11.29 15.69 48.09
C LEU A 662 -10.26 14.85 48.87
N GLY A 663 -8.97 15.21 48.84
CA GLY A 663 -7.88 14.37 49.37
C GLY A 663 -7.67 13.08 48.56
N THR A 664 -8.20 13.03 47.34
CA THR A 664 -8.09 11.88 46.43
C THR A 664 -6.75 11.93 45.70
N THR A 665 -6.04 10.80 45.67
CA THR A 665 -4.73 10.70 45.02
C THR A 665 -4.84 9.93 43.71
N ILE A 666 -4.29 10.52 42.64
CA ILE A 666 -4.24 9.87 41.32
C ILE A 666 -2.93 9.07 41.26
N VAL A 667 -3.02 7.75 41.32
CA VAL A 667 -1.85 6.84 41.39
C VAL A 667 -1.54 6.15 40.07
N GLY A 668 -2.44 6.23 39.10
CA GLY A 668 -2.25 5.69 37.75
C GLY A 668 -2.89 6.55 36.67
N LEU A 669 -2.31 6.52 35.48
CA LEU A 669 -2.89 7.07 34.26
C LEU A 669 -3.13 5.96 33.24
N HIS A 670 -4.30 5.97 32.63
CA HIS A 670 -4.67 5.03 31.58
C HIS A 670 -5.00 5.79 30.30
N ALA A 671 -4.52 5.30 29.16
CA ALA A 671 -5.11 5.63 27.86
C ALA A 671 -5.36 4.36 27.05
N HIS A 672 -6.42 4.41 26.24
CA HIS A 672 -6.70 3.37 25.28
C HIS A 672 -7.19 4.02 24.00
N LEU A 673 -6.36 3.97 22.95
CA LEU A 673 -6.64 4.61 21.67
C LEU A 673 -7.56 3.73 20.81
N GLY A 674 -7.61 2.43 21.10
CA GLY A 674 -8.54 1.45 20.56
C GLY A 674 -7.86 0.13 20.26
N SER A 675 -8.36 -0.58 19.26
CA SER A 675 -7.99 -1.97 18.95
C SER A 675 -7.36 -2.07 17.56
N GLY A 676 -6.11 -2.53 17.46
CA GLY A 676 -5.43 -2.75 16.18
C GLY A 676 -4.24 -1.83 15.88
N VAL A 677 -3.49 -1.41 16.90
CA VAL A 677 -2.39 -0.44 16.73
C VAL A 677 -1.09 -1.18 16.36
N GLU A 678 -0.57 -0.90 15.17
CA GLU A 678 0.52 -1.69 14.56
C GLU A 678 1.91 -1.03 14.55
N THR A 679 2.03 0.27 14.87
CA THR A 679 3.31 0.98 14.69
C THR A 679 4.04 1.24 16.02
N ALA A 680 5.35 0.93 16.05
CA ALA A 680 6.19 1.14 17.23
C ALA A 680 6.30 2.63 17.66
N GLN A 681 6.27 3.56 16.68
CA GLN A 681 6.33 5.00 16.94
C GLN A 681 5.11 5.51 17.72
N HIS A 682 3.94 4.89 17.50
CA HIS A 682 2.69 5.31 18.12
C HIS A 682 2.69 5.06 19.64
N TRP A 683 3.13 3.88 20.07
CA TRP A 683 3.23 3.53 21.49
C TRP A 683 4.18 4.44 22.25
N ARG A 684 5.29 4.81 21.61
CA ARG A 684 6.25 5.76 22.16
C ARG A 684 5.63 7.13 22.41
N LEU A 685 4.92 7.67 21.42
CA LEU A 685 4.25 8.97 21.55
C LEU A 685 3.21 8.95 22.68
N MET A 686 2.37 7.92 22.75
CA MET A 686 1.36 7.76 23.81
C MET A 686 2.01 7.74 25.19
N CYS A 687 3.08 6.95 25.37
CA CYS A 687 3.78 6.88 26.65
C CYS A 687 4.43 8.21 27.03
N ASP A 688 5.05 8.90 26.06
CA ASP A 688 5.67 10.22 26.27
C ASP A 688 4.63 11.25 26.74
N GLU A 689 3.45 11.29 26.11
CA GLU A 689 2.36 12.18 26.50
C GLU A 689 1.81 11.87 27.90
N LEU A 690 1.52 10.59 28.18
CA LEU A 690 1.06 10.15 29.50
C LEU A 690 2.09 10.43 30.59
N ALA A 691 3.38 10.22 30.32
CA ALA A 691 4.46 10.56 31.24
C ALA A 691 4.54 12.08 31.49
N GLY A 692 4.27 12.90 30.49
CA GLY A 692 4.12 14.35 30.63
C GLY A 692 3.03 14.72 31.65
N PHE A 693 1.83 14.12 31.53
CA PHE A 693 0.76 14.31 32.52
C PHE A 693 1.11 13.74 33.89
N ALA A 694 1.71 12.54 33.94
CA ALA A 694 2.09 11.88 35.18
C ALA A 694 3.03 12.75 36.04
N ARG A 695 4.04 13.37 35.41
CA ARG A 695 4.97 14.29 36.09
C ARG A 695 4.28 15.56 36.58
N ARG A 696 3.32 16.10 35.82
CA ARG A 696 2.54 17.27 36.23
C ARG A 696 1.65 16.98 37.44
N ILE A 697 1.06 15.79 37.49
CA ILE A 697 0.21 15.34 38.61
C ILE A 697 1.07 15.01 39.85
N GLY A 698 2.26 14.45 39.66
CA GLY A 698 3.27 14.25 40.72
C GLY A 698 3.05 13.04 41.63
N THR A 699 1.85 12.45 41.65
CA THR A 699 1.51 11.27 42.48
C THR A 699 1.40 9.97 41.69
N VAL A 700 1.45 10.04 40.36
CA VAL A 700 1.26 8.90 39.45
C VAL A 700 2.46 7.96 39.52
N GLN A 701 2.19 6.66 39.65
CA GLN A 701 3.20 5.60 39.72
C GLN A 701 3.13 4.63 38.54
N THR A 702 1.94 4.45 37.96
CA THR A 702 1.70 3.52 36.86
C THR A 702 1.12 4.24 35.65
N ILE A 703 1.63 3.93 34.47
CA ILE A 703 1.08 4.30 33.17
C ILE A 703 0.58 3.03 32.50
N ASP A 704 -0.71 3.00 32.22
CA ASP A 704 -1.37 1.93 31.50
C ASP A 704 -1.67 2.37 30.06
N ILE A 705 -1.16 1.59 29.11
CA ILE A 705 -1.30 1.83 27.68
C ILE A 705 -2.43 1.00 27.06
N GLY A 706 -3.17 0.25 27.88
CA GLY A 706 -4.32 -0.55 27.47
C GLY A 706 -3.93 -1.84 26.74
N GLY A 707 -4.88 -2.40 25.99
CA GLY A 707 -4.81 -3.78 25.47
C GLY A 707 -4.91 -3.96 23.95
N GLY A 708 -4.69 -2.90 23.17
CA GLY A 708 -5.07 -2.80 21.74
C GLY A 708 -4.35 -3.71 20.75
N MET A 709 -3.66 -4.76 21.20
CA MET A 709 -2.86 -5.65 20.36
C MET A 709 -3.75 -6.41 19.34
N PRO A 710 -3.39 -6.41 18.04
CA PRO A 710 -4.09 -7.16 17.00
C PRO A 710 -3.76 -8.66 17.04
N ILE A 711 -4.55 -9.44 16.31
CA ILE A 711 -4.29 -10.86 16.00
C ILE A 711 -4.54 -11.08 14.50
N PRO A 712 -3.87 -12.05 13.86
CA PRO A 712 -4.16 -12.39 12.48
C PRO A 712 -5.48 -13.17 12.39
N TYR A 713 -6.40 -12.70 11.56
CA TYR A 713 -7.71 -13.30 11.30
C TYR A 713 -7.78 -14.07 9.97
N SER A 714 -6.91 -13.75 9.01
CA SER A 714 -6.79 -14.42 7.72
C SER A 714 -5.42 -15.09 7.54
N GLU A 715 -5.25 -15.94 6.52
CA GLU A 715 -3.93 -16.48 6.15
C GLU A 715 -2.97 -15.41 5.62
N GLU A 716 -3.51 -14.28 5.14
CA GLU A 716 -2.71 -13.17 4.63
C GLU A 716 -2.22 -12.25 5.77
N ASP A 717 -2.88 -12.26 6.93
CA ASP A 717 -2.54 -11.39 8.05
C ASP A 717 -1.23 -11.81 8.74
N GLU A 718 -0.42 -10.82 9.11
CA GLU A 718 0.81 -11.06 9.87
C GLU A 718 0.52 -11.14 11.38
N PRO A 719 1.20 -12.01 12.13
CA PRO A 719 1.21 -11.95 13.59
C PRO A 719 1.75 -10.60 14.09
N PHE A 720 1.19 -10.12 15.20
CA PHE A 720 1.67 -8.92 15.89
C PHE A 720 3.16 -9.03 16.24
N ASP A 721 3.92 -7.99 15.88
CA ASP A 721 5.37 -7.91 16.08
C ASP A 721 5.70 -7.61 17.55
N LEU A 722 5.70 -8.67 18.37
CA LEU A 722 6.04 -8.56 19.78
C LEU A 722 7.48 -8.08 20.02
N GLU A 723 8.42 -8.41 19.13
CA GLU A 723 9.83 -8.05 19.28
C GLU A 723 10.02 -6.54 19.09
N ALA A 724 9.54 -5.99 17.97
CA ALA A 724 9.59 -4.56 17.73
C ALA A 724 8.81 -3.75 18.80
N TRP A 725 7.69 -4.30 19.28
CA TRP A 725 6.94 -3.67 20.37
C TRP A 725 7.72 -3.69 21.69
N ALA A 726 8.37 -4.80 22.03
CA ALA A 726 9.20 -4.91 23.23
C ALA A 726 10.41 -3.95 23.18
N GLU A 727 11.07 -3.80 22.03
CA GLU A 727 12.15 -2.83 21.82
C GLU A 727 11.66 -1.40 22.03
N GLY A 728 10.54 -1.03 21.40
CA GLY A 728 9.94 0.29 21.57
C GLY A 728 9.57 0.60 23.03
N LEU A 729 9.00 -0.38 23.75
CA LEU A 729 8.71 -0.22 25.18
C LEU A 729 9.97 -0.13 26.04
N ALA A 730 11.06 -0.80 25.67
CA ALA A 730 12.34 -0.70 26.37
C ALA A 730 12.93 0.71 26.23
N GLU A 731 12.86 1.32 25.05
CA GLU A 731 13.25 2.72 24.84
C GLU A 731 12.42 3.66 25.70
N VAL A 732 11.09 3.50 25.69
CA VAL A 732 10.17 4.30 26.52
C VAL A 732 10.53 4.17 28.00
N LYS A 733 10.74 2.95 28.49
CA LYS A 733 11.10 2.68 29.88
C LYS A 733 12.43 3.31 30.26
N ALA A 734 13.40 3.36 29.33
CA ALA A 734 14.68 4.04 29.54
C ALA A 734 14.52 5.57 29.66
N VAL A 735 13.59 6.17 28.91
CA VAL A 735 13.27 7.61 29.01
C VAL A 735 12.46 7.94 30.27
N HIS A 736 11.58 7.03 30.70
CA HIS A 736 10.67 7.23 31.83
C HIS A 736 10.80 6.16 32.93
N PRO A 737 11.99 5.99 33.55
CA PRO A 737 12.25 4.89 34.48
C PRO A 737 11.45 4.98 35.80
N ALA A 738 10.90 6.16 36.11
CA ALA A 738 10.14 6.41 37.32
C ALA A 738 8.72 5.78 37.30
N PHE A 739 8.18 5.46 36.13
CA PHE A 739 6.82 4.94 35.99
C PHE A 739 6.82 3.44 35.71
N ARG A 740 5.91 2.72 36.36
CA ARG A 740 5.55 1.35 35.98
C ARG A 740 4.69 1.38 34.73
N LEU A 741 4.88 0.42 33.83
CA LEU A 741 4.06 0.22 32.64
C LEU A 741 3.08 -0.93 32.87
N ALA A 742 1.82 -0.69 32.55
CA ALA A 742 0.75 -1.66 32.61
C ALA A 742 0.11 -1.87 31.22
N ILE A 743 -0.46 -3.05 31.00
CA ILE A 743 -1.24 -3.40 29.82
C ILE A 743 -2.50 -4.19 30.21
N GLU A 744 -3.52 -4.14 29.36
CA GLU A 744 -4.81 -4.80 29.57
C GLU A 744 -5.27 -5.65 28.34
N PRO A 745 -4.43 -6.54 27.78
CA PRO A 745 -4.82 -7.31 26.59
C PRO A 745 -6.04 -8.18 26.88
N GLY A 746 -7.05 -8.11 26.01
CA GLY A 746 -8.19 -9.04 26.01
C GLY A 746 -8.08 -10.01 24.83
N ARG A 747 -8.38 -9.50 23.63
CA ARG A 747 -8.42 -10.27 22.38
C ARG A 747 -7.14 -11.05 22.10
N TYR A 748 -5.97 -10.42 22.25
CA TYR A 748 -4.67 -11.04 21.97
C TYR A 748 -4.44 -12.36 22.71
N LEU A 749 -4.96 -12.47 23.94
CA LEU A 749 -4.76 -13.64 24.78
C LEU A 749 -5.66 -14.82 24.40
N VAL A 750 -6.86 -14.56 23.87
CA VAL A 750 -7.90 -15.60 23.77
C VAL A 750 -8.51 -15.78 22.39
N ALA A 751 -8.38 -14.85 21.45
CA ALA A 751 -9.06 -14.94 20.15
C ALA A 751 -8.71 -16.22 19.39
N GLU A 752 -7.42 -16.44 19.11
CA GLU A 752 -6.92 -17.63 18.41
C GLU A 752 -7.05 -18.92 19.24
N SER A 753 -7.36 -18.84 20.54
CA SER A 753 -7.56 -20.02 21.38
C SER A 753 -8.93 -20.67 21.16
N GLY A 754 -9.91 -19.93 20.60
CA GLY A 754 -11.28 -20.40 20.50
C GLY A 754 -11.74 -20.65 19.07
N VAL A 755 -12.51 -21.70 18.87
CA VAL A 755 -13.27 -21.94 17.64
C VAL A 755 -14.75 -22.15 17.95
N LEU A 756 -15.61 -21.82 17.00
CA LEU A 756 -17.03 -22.16 17.01
C LEU A 756 -17.27 -23.32 16.04
N LEU A 757 -17.68 -24.48 16.55
CA LEU A 757 -18.09 -25.63 15.75
C LEU A 757 -19.58 -25.52 15.43
N THR A 758 -19.91 -25.72 14.15
CA THR A 758 -21.27 -25.65 13.62
C THR A 758 -21.52 -26.80 12.65
N ARG A 759 -22.78 -27.06 12.34
CA ARG A 759 -23.17 -28.06 11.33
C ARG A 759 -23.80 -27.37 10.14
N CYS A 760 -23.39 -27.78 8.93
CA CYS A 760 -24.05 -27.38 7.70
C CYS A 760 -25.47 -27.96 7.68
N THR A 761 -26.48 -27.10 7.67
CA THR A 761 -27.89 -27.49 7.58
C THR A 761 -28.33 -27.69 6.13
N GLN A 762 -27.85 -26.82 5.23
CA GLN A 762 -28.25 -26.81 3.82
C GLN A 762 -27.16 -26.23 2.93
N VAL A 763 -27.07 -26.73 1.70
CA VAL A 763 -26.25 -26.16 0.64
C VAL A 763 -27.16 -25.85 -0.54
N VAL A 764 -27.22 -24.59 -0.95
CA VAL A 764 -28.14 -24.12 -2.00
C VAL A 764 -27.42 -23.27 -3.03
N GLU A 765 -27.81 -23.38 -4.29
CA GLU A 765 -27.35 -22.49 -5.36
C GLU A 765 -28.54 -21.69 -5.88
N LYS A 766 -28.39 -20.36 -5.92
CA LYS A 766 -29.39 -19.45 -6.48
C LYS A 766 -28.68 -18.45 -7.38
N GLU A 767 -29.00 -18.48 -8.68
CA GLU A 767 -28.48 -17.54 -9.69
C GLU A 767 -26.95 -17.44 -9.68
N GLY A 768 -26.27 -18.59 -9.55
CA GLY A 768 -24.81 -18.68 -9.51
C GLY A 768 -24.18 -18.38 -8.14
N VAL A 769 -24.96 -17.96 -7.14
CA VAL A 769 -24.47 -17.79 -5.76
C VAL A 769 -24.75 -19.04 -4.95
N ARG A 770 -23.68 -19.73 -4.53
CA ARG A 770 -23.76 -20.88 -3.63
C ARG A 770 -23.74 -20.42 -2.18
N ARG A 771 -24.58 -21.05 -1.35
CA ARG A 771 -24.66 -20.75 0.08
C ARG A 771 -24.57 -22.02 0.91
N VAL A 772 -23.87 -21.92 2.03
CA VAL A 772 -23.85 -22.91 3.10
C VAL A 772 -24.60 -22.31 4.29
N GLY A 773 -25.73 -22.89 4.65
CA GLY A 773 -26.46 -22.54 5.85
C GLY A 773 -25.91 -23.30 7.06
N LEU A 774 -25.65 -22.62 8.16
CA LEU A 774 -25.19 -23.21 9.41
C LEU A 774 -26.34 -23.34 10.43
N ASP A 775 -26.15 -24.15 11.46
CA ASP A 775 -27.03 -24.21 12.63
C ASP A 775 -26.69 -23.15 13.70
N ALA A 776 -25.61 -22.41 13.51
CA ALA A 776 -25.26 -21.18 14.23
C ALA A 776 -25.69 -19.94 13.44
N GLY A 777 -26.04 -18.86 14.14
CA GLY A 777 -26.31 -17.55 13.54
C GLY A 777 -25.66 -16.40 14.30
N MET A 778 -26.02 -15.17 13.96
CA MET A 778 -25.55 -13.94 14.59
C MET A 778 -25.83 -13.88 16.09
N ASN A 779 -26.83 -14.62 16.58
CA ASN A 779 -27.10 -14.77 18.01
C ASN A 779 -26.01 -15.58 18.73
N THR A 780 -25.27 -16.42 18.00
CA THR A 780 -24.19 -17.27 18.50
C THR A 780 -22.83 -16.58 18.40
N LEU A 781 -22.59 -15.91 17.26
CA LEU A 781 -21.40 -15.09 17.01
C LEU A 781 -21.82 -13.81 16.28
N ILE A 782 -22.01 -12.72 17.02
CA ILE A 782 -22.55 -11.47 16.47
C ILE A 782 -21.51 -10.63 15.73
N ARG A 783 -20.22 -10.95 15.87
CA ARG A 783 -19.12 -10.11 15.39
C ARG A 783 -19.17 -9.83 13.88
N PRO A 784 -19.42 -10.82 12.99
CA PRO A 784 -19.60 -10.54 11.56
C PRO A 784 -20.74 -9.57 11.29
N ALA A 785 -21.88 -9.73 11.97
CA ALA A 785 -23.05 -8.85 11.78
C ALA A 785 -22.87 -7.44 12.38
N LEU A 786 -22.08 -7.30 13.46
CA LEU A 786 -21.94 -6.05 14.22
C LEU A 786 -20.76 -5.19 13.77
N TYR A 787 -19.66 -5.84 13.37
CA TYR A 787 -18.36 -5.22 13.09
C TYR A 787 -17.82 -5.56 11.70
N ASP A 788 -18.56 -6.32 10.88
CA ASP A 788 -18.04 -6.92 9.65
C ASP A 788 -16.74 -7.73 9.89
N ALA A 789 -16.63 -8.31 11.09
CA ALA A 789 -15.42 -9.00 11.51
C ALA A 789 -15.17 -10.27 10.68
N TRP A 790 -13.95 -10.38 10.14
CA TRP A 790 -13.49 -11.59 9.47
C TRP A 790 -13.20 -12.71 10.48
N HIS A 791 -13.62 -13.92 10.12
CA HIS A 791 -13.19 -15.17 10.74
C HIS A 791 -12.94 -16.17 9.62
N ASP A 792 -11.85 -16.94 9.67
CA ASP A 792 -11.67 -18.05 8.74
C ASP A 792 -12.73 -19.13 8.98
N ILE A 793 -13.25 -19.71 7.89
CA ILE A 793 -14.27 -20.74 7.93
C ILE A 793 -13.80 -21.92 7.10
N GLU A 794 -13.71 -23.09 7.72
CA GLU A 794 -13.29 -24.33 7.04
C GLU A 794 -14.32 -25.45 7.23
N ASN A 795 -14.39 -26.32 6.23
CA ASN A 795 -15.13 -27.58 6.33
C ASN A 795 -14.24 -28.63 7.01
N LEU A 796 -14.48 -28.86 8.29
CA LEU A 796 -13.69 -29.79 9.09
C LEU A 796 -13.91 -31.25 8.66
N SER A 797 -15.06 -31.56 8.05
CA SER A 797 -15.38 -32.91 7.57
C SER A 797 -14.60 -33.27 6.30
N ARG A 798 -14.17 -32.29 5.50
CA ARG A 798 -13.55 -32.50 4.19
C ARG A 798 -12.27 -31.69 4.04
N GLN A 799 -11.10 -32.34 4.20
CA GLN A 799 -9.81 -31.69 4.03
C GLN A 799 -9.01 -32.24 2.86
N GLY A 800 -8.33 -31.33 2.13
CA GLY A 800 -7.27 -31.61 1.15
C GLY A 800 -7.75 -32.25 -0.16
N GLY A 801 -7.18 -31.81 -1.29
CA GLY A 801 -7.35 -32.47 -2.58
C GLY A 801 -8.71 -32.31 -3.28
N TYR A 802 -9.65 -31.57 -2.68
CA TYR A 802 -10.91 -31.20 -3.32
C TYR A 802 -10.74 -29.94 -4.15
N ALA A 803 -11.45 -29.87 -5.28
CA ALA A 803 -11.65 -28.60 -5.96
C ALA A 803 -12.40 -27.64 -5.03
N GLU A 804 -11.97 -26.39 -4.96
CA GLU A 804 -12.63 -25.36 -4.17
C GLU A 804 -13.69 -24.62 -4.98
N ALA A 805 -14.72 -24.13 -4.30
CA ALA A 805 -15.70 -23.20 -4.84
C ALA A 805 -15.99 -22.10 -3.81
N ALA A 806 -16.44 -20.94 -4.28
CA ALA A 806 -16.84 -19.84 -3.42
C ALA A 806 -18.28 -20.06 -2.90
N PHE A 807 -18.47 -19.89 -1.59
CA PHE A 807 -19.76 -19.96 -0.92
C PHE A 807 -19.99 -18.75 -0.01
N ASP A 808 -21.22 -18.26 0.08
CA ASP A 808 -21.63 -17.42 1.20
C ASP A 808 -22.04 -18.32 2.37
N VAL A 809 -21.46 -18.09 3.54
CA VAL A 809 -21.75 -18.82 4.77
C VAL A 809 -22.71 -18.00 5.63
N VAL A 810 -23.90 -18.55 5.88
CA VAL A 810 -25.04 -17.83 6.48
C VAL A 810 -25.62 -18.61 7.66
N GLY A 811 -26.31 -17.91 8.56
CA GLY A 811 -27.01 -18.53 9.68
C GLY A 811 -28.53 -18.72 9.46
N PRO A 812 -29.25 -19.25 10.46
CA PRO A 812 -30.68 -19.55 10.39
C PRO A 812 -31.59 -18.44 10.97
N ILE A 813 -31.05 -17.26 11.29
CA ILE A 813 -31.79 -16.11 11.80
C ILE A 813 -32.44 -15.37 10.63
N CYS A 814 -33.69 -14.94 10.81
CA CYS A 814 -34.45 -14.21 9.80
C CYS A 814 -34.03 -12.72 9.78
N GLU A 815 -32.73 -12.47 9.56
CA GLU A 815 -32.16 -11.15 9.46
C GLU A 815 -31.17 -11.09 8.29
N SER A 816 -31.18 -9.97 7.56
CA SER A 816 -30.29 -9.81 6.40
C SER A 816 -28.80 -9.78 6.75
N SER A 817 -28.48 -9.45 8.00
CA SER A 817 -27.13 -9.43 8.55
C SER A 817 -26.65 -10.79 9.08
N ASP A 818 -27.46 -11.85 9.04
CA ASP A 818 -27.08 -13.18 9.52
C ASP A 818 -26.16 -13.93 8.53
N VAL A 819 -24.99 -13.34 8.30
CA VAL A 819 -23.98 -13.78 7.36
C VAL A 819 -22.65 -13.83 8.11
N PHE A 820 -22.03 -15.00 8.17
CA PHE A 820 -20.70 -15.17 8.77
C PHE A 820 -19.60 -14.71 7.82
N GLY A 821 -19.81 -14.89 6.51
CA GLY A 821 -18.85 -14.45 5.51
C GLY A 821 -19.32 -14.72 4.09
N LYS A 822 -18.89 -13.87 3.16
CA LYS A 822 -19.19 -14.00 1.72
C LYS A 822 -18.00 -14.56 0.98
N ARG A 823 -18.26 -15.24 -0.15
CA ARG A 823 -17.23 -15.80 -1.06
C ARG A 823 -16.12 -16.63 -0.37
N ARG A 824 -16.46 -17.37 0.69
CA ARG A 824 -15.53 -18.27 1.37
C ARG A 824 -15.17 -19.44 0.47
N LYS A 825 -13.88 -19.69 0.29
CA LYS A 825 -13.39 -20.86 -0.45
C LYS A 825 -13.58 -22.10 0.42
N LEU A 826 -14.44 -23.00 -0.03
CA LEU A 826 -14.71 -24.27 0.64
C LEU A 826 -14.62 -25.40 -0.40
N PRO A 827 -14.44 -26.66 0.02
CA PRO A 827 -14.55 -27.80 -0.88
C PRO A 827 -15.86 -27.73 -1.67
N ALA A 828 -15.80 -27.83 -3.00
CA ALA A 828 -16.99 -27.81 -3.87
C ALA A 828 -17.97 -28.96 -3.56
N THR A 829 -17.50 -29.97 -2.84
CA THR A 829 -18.30 -31.11 -2.38
C THR A 829 -18.97 -30.89 -1.01
N THR A 830 -18.82 -29.71 -0.40
CA THR A 830 -19.48 -29.36 0.88
C THR A 830 -20.97 -29.69 0.82
N ALA A 831 -21.47 -30.38 1.83
CA ALA A 831 -22.82 -30.94 1.87
C ALA A 831 -23.49 -30.73 3.24
N PRO A 832 -24.82 -30.89 3.32
CA PRO A 832 -25.52 -30.98 4.60
C PRO A 832 -24.87 -32.00 5.55
N ASP A 833 -24.98 -31.74 6.84
CA ASP A 833 -24.40 -32.47 7.97
C ASP A 833 -22.87 -32.41 8.12
N ASP A 834 -22.14 -31.82 7.16
CA ASP A 834 -20.73 -31.53 7.33
C ASP A 834 -20.52 -30.58 8.54
N VAL A 835 -19.56 -30.92 9.39
CA VAL A 835 -19.08 -30.07 10.48
C VAL A 835 -18.19 -28.96 9.91
N MET A 836 -18.52 -27.73 10.27
CA MET A 836 -17.79 -26.52 9.92
C MET A 836 -17.13 -25.92 11.16
N VAL A 837 -15.99 -25.26 10.97
CA VAL A 837 -15.30 -24.51 12.01
C VAL A 837 -15.27 -23.04 11.63
N VAL A 838 -15.62 -22.16 12.57
CA VAL A 838 -15.37 -20.72 12.49
C VAL A 838 -14.22 -20.42 13.45
N ALA A 839 -13.07 -20.03 12.90
CA ALA A 839 -11.83 -19.84 13.64
C ALA A 839 -11.80 -18.52 14.44
N ASP A 840 -10.82 -18.37 15.33
CA ASP A 840 -10.48 -17.14 16.05
C ASP A 840 -11.67 -16.51 16.82
N ALA A 841 -12.60 -17.36 17.26
CA ALA A 841 -13.86 -16.99 17.91
C ALA A 841 -13.74 -16.97 19.45
N GLY A 842 -12.52 -17.05 19.99
CA GLY A 842 -12.28 -17.10 21.43
C GLY A 842 -12.49 -15.78 22.17
N ALA A 843 -12.48 -14.65 21.46
CA ALA A 843 -12.72 -13.33 22.02
C ALA A 843 -14.05 -12.75 21.51
N TYR A 844 -14.89 -12.23 22.40
CA TYR A 844 -16.16 -11.59 22.08
C TYR A 844 -17.12 -12.50 21.28
N GLY A 845 -16.97 -13.82 21.42
CA GLY A 845 -17.87 -14.83 20.88
C GLY A 845 -18.99 -15.12 21.88
N TYR A 846 -18.79 -16.15 22.72
CA TYR A 846 -19.77 -16.59 23.72
C TYR A 846 -20.29 -15.46 24.62
N VAL A 847 -19.41 -14.58 25.10
CA VAL A 847 -19.77 -13.45 25.98
C VAL A 847 -20.73 -12.43 25.34
N MET A 848 -20.87 -12.44 24.01
CA MET A 848 -21.85 -11.64 23.25
C MET A 848 -22.98 -12.49 22.65
N ALA A 849 -23.01 -13.80 22.93
CA ALA A 849 -24.08 -14.67 22.48
C ALA A 849 -25.39 -14.36 23.23
N SER A 850 -26.52 -14.62 22.58
CA SER A 850 -27.84 -14.31 23.13
C SER A 850 -28.89 -15.34 22.72
N THR A 851 -29.99 -15.34 23.46
CA THR A 851 -31.19 -16.12 23.16
C THR A 851 -32.12 -15.41 22.18
N TYR A 852 -31.59 -14.54 21.31
CA TYR A 852 -32.36 -13.87 20.28
C TYR A 852 -33.11 -14.89 19.42
N ASN A 853 -34.37 -14.59 19.07
CA ASN A 853 -35.32 -15.55 18.48
C ASN A 853 -35.55 -16.84 19.29
N GLN A 854 -35.41 -16.76 20.62
CA GLN A 854 -35.59 -17.90 21.55
C GLN A 854 -34.67 -19.10 21.22
N ARG A 855 -33.53 -18.83 20.58
CA ARG A 855 -32.49 -19.85 20.34
C ARG A 855 -31.74 -20.13 21.64
N ALA A 856 -31.29 -21.37 21.82
CA ALA A 856 -30.49 -21.74 22.98
C ALA A 856 -29.09 -21.08 22.92
N MET A 857 -28.49 -20.85 24.08
CA MET A 857 -27.07 -20.49 24.17
C MET A 857 -26.21 -21.67 23.65
N PRO A 858 -25.08 -21.38 22.98
CA PRO A 858 -24.13 -22.42 22.57
C PRO A 858 -23.51 -23.11 23.80
N ARG A 859 -22.95 -24.30 23.60
CA ARG A 859 -22.14 -24.98 24.64
C ARG A 859 -20.70 -24.45 24.63
N GLU A 860 -19.98 -24.61 25.74
CA GLU A 860 -18.55 -24.26 25.86
C GLU A 860 -17.76 -25.45 26.40
N ASP A 861 -16.59 -25.69 25.81
CA ASP A 861 -15.70 -26.77 26.21
C ASP A 861 -14.24 -26.33 26.20
N ILE A 862 -13.44 -27.00 27.04
CA ILE A 862 -12.02 -26.73 27.22
C ILE A 862 -11.19 -27.89 26.69
N LEU A 863 -10.11 -27.55 25.97
CA LEU A 863 -9.02 -28.44 25.60
C LEU A 863 -7.75 -28.02 26.34
N GLU A 864 -7.09 -29.00 26.93
CA GLU A 864 -5.92 -28.86 27.80
C GLU A 864 -4.58 -29.11 27.10
#